data_AF-A0A1V5QFC7-F1
#
_entry.id   AF-A0A1V5QFC7-F1
#
_cell.length_a   1.000
_cell.length_b   1.000
_cell.length_c   1.000
_cell.angle_alpha   90.00
_cell.angle_beta   90.00
_cell.angle_gamma   90.00
#
_symmetry.space_group_name_H-M   'P 1'
#
loop_
_entity.id
_entity.type
_entity.pdbx_description
1 polymer ?
#
loop_
_entity_poly.entity_id
_entity_poly.type
_entity_poly.pdbx_seq_one_letter_code
_entity_poly.pdbx_strand_id
1 'polypeptide(L)'
;MTMRQRCQYLSVVLLLGVTGCGAPDRSPPAGQPREEREAGAAIADERRLPVTPYRNYPYAFSDDREEVLRRLAERRAKGPSDDELLEEISRAAFGYFWHEAHPRTGFIYDALSNRSSSSAATGFGLASLCVADFRGWITKEEARERVQKTLRAILEDPGWEHIEGLFYHWVDAGTGRWAGAEGMCLHDHVALICGVMVCREYFKGTEIEELADRILRMANWSFLTQAGKGTISERTGFLTNVASPDNHDWGGVVEYDGMKLDYLLPIGAAQWPVDPSYWDRWANTYQWGDYKGRYHRITRAALWIHQWDNCYLDLFCMRDAYADYFQNSVENTLANRQWCMDNGMYSAEAWGLTPTTGPNPDGDGTVYGNYGAPPPPAGSWQQGHVQDGTIAFTAAAGSLVFTPEESLLVLRYMWDELRDRMWGRYGFTTSFNLQKNWFSADYIGIDLGPVILAIENYRSGFVWKYFMRSPEVRRALNLAGFVGVVDNFDPMEHSHPYAAWSVTGTGSQLRRVEGYAFEGTHSLAIRPGAAPRQTRIQAQPLRRDFSWHAWMGLYVAGADARIPFEVWIVDGADRAIQLDALPVQPALRAGEWELFVWKLPAPDTVNLEDIRKVVFAPLTSPARGELFVDHIFLGDDAPPGM
;
A
#
# COMPACT_ATOMS: atom_id res chain seq x y z
N MET A 1 5.32 23.08 -30.28
CA MET A 1 3.87 23.33 -30.24
C MET A 1 3.35 22.80 -28.90
N THR A 2 3.64 23.42 -27.75
CA THR A 2 3.15 24.67 -27.11
C THR A 2 1.69 24.66 -26.65
N MET A 3 1.46 24.49 -25.35
CA MET A 3 0.91 25.48 -24.39
C MET A 3 0.59 24.73 -23.08
N ARG A 4 1.28 24.94 -21.95
CA ARG A 4 1.17 26.10 -21.03
C ARG A 4 -0.27 26.61 -20.88
N GLN A 5 -0.96 26.14 -19.85
CA GLN A 5 -1.90 26.97 -19.10
C GLN A 5 -1.59 26.87 -17.60
N ARG A 6 -1.16 28.02 -17.07
CA ARG A 6 -1.04 28.34 -15.66
C ARG A 6 -2.44 28.64 -15.14
N CYS A 7 -2.78 28.16 -13.95
CA CYS A 7 -3.77 28.82 -13.09
C CYS A 7 -3.04 29.37 -11.85
N GLN A 8 -2.82 30.68 -11.86
CA GLN A 8 -2.48 31.50 -10.69
C GLN A 8 -3.77 32.19 -10.22
N TYR A 9 -4.15 32.07 -8.95
CA TYR A 9 -4.95 33.07 -8.20
C TYR A 9 -4.67 32.87 -6.70
N LEU A 10 -3.72 33.60 -6.11
CA LEU A 10 -3.86 34.89 -5.39
C LEU A 10 -4.86 34.87 -4.20
N SER A 11 -4.26 34.72 -3.02
CA SER A 11 -4.84 34.91 -1.69
C SER A 11 -5.31 36.37 -1.49
N VAL A 12 -6.52 36.54 -0.96
CA VAL A 12 -6.96 37.82 -0.38
C VAL A 12 -7.30 37.59 1.09
N VAL A 13 -6.50 38.26 1.92
CA VAL A 13 -6.64 38.41 3.36
C VAL A 13 -7.80 39.34 3.68
N LEU A 14 -8.68 38.95 4.61
CA LEU A 14 -9.56 39.87 5.32
C LEU A 14 -9.63 39.48 6.81
N LEU A 15 -8.95 40.30 7.60
CA LEU A 15 -9.03 40.42 9.05
C LEU A 15 -10.36 41.04 9.48
N LEU A 16 -10.95 40.53 10.57
CA LEU A 16 -11.73 41.18 11.66
C LEU A 16 -12.14 40.00 12.57
N GLY A 17 -11.98 39.92 13.90
CA GLY A 17 -11.75 40.92 14.94
C GLY A 17 -12.62 40.55 16.16
N VAL A 18 -12.08 39.72 17.06
CA VAL A 18 -12.21 39.60 18.54
C VAL A 18 -13.55 39.91 19.26
N THR A 19 -13.91 39.02 20.21
CA THR A 19 -14.42 39.20 21.61
C THR A 19 -15.54 38.17 21.89
N GLY A 20 -15.69 37.48 23.03
CA GLY A 20 -14.99 37.41 24.32
C GLY A 20 -15.87 36.62 25.31
N CYS A 21 -15.23 35.85 26.21
CA CYS A 21 -15.62 35.43 27.56
C CYS A 21 -16.98 34.73 27.87
N GLY A 22 -16.89 33.62 28.62
CA GLY A 22 -17.85 33.33 29.70
C GLY A 22 -18.16 31.86 29.98
N ALA A 23 -17.37 31.20 30.83
CA ALA A 23 -17.81 30.01 31.58
C ALA A 23 -18.67 30.43 32.79
N PRO A 24 -19.54 29.54 33.31
CA PRO A 24 -19.20 29.00 34.63
C PRO A 24 -19.53 27.52 34.85
N ASP A 25 -18.59 26.91 35.57
CA ASP A 25 -18.63 25.79 36.51
C ASP A 25 -20.00 25.43 37.13
N ARG A 26 -20.36 24.13 37.08
CA ARG A 26 -21.15 23.43 38.11
C ARG A 26 -20.74 21.97 38.22
N SER A 27 -20.08 21.64 39.33
CA SER A 27 -19.87 20.28 39.83
C SER A 27 -21.18 19.64 40.35
N PRO A 28 -21.42 18.32 40.20
CA PRO A 28 -22.46 17.59 40.92
C PRO A 28 -21.89 16.67 42.04
N PRO A 29 -22.70 16.26 43.03
CA PRO A 29 -22.24 15.61 44.25
C PRO A 29 -22.11 14.08 44.14
N ALA A 30 -21.29 13.51 45.02
CA ALA A 30 -21.04 12.08 45.18
C ALA A 30 -22.22 11.31 45.80
N GLY A 31 -22.46 10.06 45.33
CA GLY A 31 -23.32 9.10 46.05
C GLY A 31 -23.77 7.85 45.27
N GLN A 32 -23.03 6.75 45.47
CA GLN A 32 -23.41 5.31 45.38
C GLN A 32 -23.48 4.58 44.02
N PRO A 33 -23.11 3.27 44.02
CA PRO A 33 -22.68 2.54 42.83
C PRO A 33 -23.87 1.92 42.09
N ARG A 34 -23.94 2.15 40.77
CA ARG A 34 -24.84 1.43 39.88
C ARG A 34 -24.07 0.31 39.20
N GLU A 35 -24.54 -0.92 39.42
CA GLU A 35 -24.18 -2.11 38.65
C GLU A 35 -24.30 -1.81 37.15
N GLU A 36 -23.19 -1.89 36.44
CA GLU A 36 -23.15 -1.87 34.97
C GLU A 36 -23.77 -3.17 34.46
N ARG A 37 -25.03 -3.08 34.02
CA ARG A 37 -25.61 -4.09 33.13
C ARG A 37 -25.01 -3.87 31.75
N GLU A 38 -24.06 -4.72 31.39
CA GLU A 38 -23.60 -4.90 30.01
C GLU A 38 -24.81 -5.15 29.11
N ALA A 39 -25.16 -4.13 28.32
CA ALA A 39 -26.01 -4.32 27.16
C ALA A 39 -25.15 -4.97 26.07
N GLY A 40 -25.14 -6.31 26.05
CA GLY A 40 -24.51 -7.09 24.99
C GLY A 40 -25.15 -6.79 23.64
N ALA A 41 -24.59 -5.81 22.92
CA ALA A 41 -24.65 -5.83 21.47
C ALA A 41 -23.79 -7.02 21.04
N ALA A 42 -24.39 -7.97 20.31
CA ALA A 42 -23.64 -9.04 19.67
C ALA A 42 -22.65 -8.40 18.68
N ILE A 43 -21.41 -8.19 19.11
CA ILE A 43 -20.30 -7.87 18.23
C ILE A 43 -20.19 -9.11 17.32
N ALA A 44 -20.57 -8.95 16.06
CA ALA A 44 -20.33 -9.98 15.05
C ALA A 44 -18.85 -10.38 15.13
N ASP A 45 -18.56 -11.68 15.10
CA ASP A 45 -17.19 -12.19 15.08
C ASP A 45 -16.47 -11.59 13.86
N GLU A 46 -15.72 -10.50 14.07
CA GLU A 46 -15.01 -9.76 13.02
C GLU A 46 -14.00 -10.65 12.27
N ARG A 47 -13.69 -11.84 12.81
CA ARG A 47 -12.88 -12.88 12.17
C ARG A 47 -13.57 -13.51 10.94
N ARG A 48 -14.84 -13.20 10.68
CA ARG A 48 -15.63 -13.70 9.54
C ARG A 48 -16.12 -12.59 8.59
N LEU A 49 -15.37 -11.51 8.46
CA LEU A 49 -15.73 -10.48 7.48
C LEU A 49 -15.55 -10.99 6.05
N PRO A 50 -16.51 -10.72 5.14
CA PRO A 50 -16.43 -11.15 3.75
C PRO A 50 -15.50 -10.21 2.97
N VAL A 51 -14.21 -10.19 3.31
CA VAL A 51 -13.23 -9.62 2.39
C VAL A 51 -13.06 -10.67 1.30
N THR A 52 -13.28 -10.31 0.03
CA THR A 52 -12.83 -11.20 -1.04
C THR A 52 -11.32 -11.33 -0.86
N PRO A 53 -10.80 -12.53 -0.58
CA PRO A 53 -9.38 -12.66 -0.29
C PRO A 53 -8.61 -12.27 -1.55
N TYR A 54 -7.59 -11.42 -1.41
CA TYR A 54 -6.87 -10.87 -2.56
C TYR A 54 -6.28 -11.99 -3.42
N ARG A 55 -5.97 -13.15 -2.82
CA ARG A 55 -5.60 -14.40 -3.50
C ARG A 55 -6.51 -14.84 -4.65
N ASN A 56 -7.75 -14.37 -4.72
CA ASN A 56 -8.70 -14.70 -5.77
C ASN A 56 -8.72 -13.67 -6.92
N TYR A 57 -7.91 -12.61 -6.86
CA TYR A 57 -7.76 -11.68 -7.97
C TYR A 57 -6.89 -12.28 -9.07
N PRO A 58 -7.18 -11.97 -10.34
CA PRO A 58 -6.32 -12.35 -11.44
C PRO A 58 -5.07 -11.44 -11.41
N TYR A 59 -3.92 -12.01 -11.07
CA TYR A 59 -2.64 -11.30 -10.98
C TYR A 59 -1.91 -11.29 -12.32
N ALA A 60 -1.11 -10.25 -12.57
CA ALA A 60 -0.23 -10.24 -13.75
C ALA A 60 0.72 -11.44 -13.69
N PHE A 61 1.08 -11.96 -14.87
CA PHE A 61 1.84 -13.20 -14.95
C PHE A 61 3.18 -13.00 -15.64
N SER A 62 4.17 -13.79 -15.23
CA SER A 62 5.40 -13.94 -15.99
C SER A 62 5.18 -14.64 -17.35
N ASP A 63 6.09 -14.42 -18.30
CA ASP A 63 6.04 -15.10 -19.61
C ASP A 63 6.06 -16.64 -19.51
N ASP A 64 6.71 -17.16 -18.48
CA ASP A 64 6.83 -18.59 -18.20
C ASP A 64 5.68 -19.11 -17.30
N ARG A 65 4.54 -18.41 -17.25
CA ARG A 65 3.39 -18.76 -16.40
C ARG A 65 3.00 -20.22 -16.44
N GLU A 66 2.86 -20.80 -17.63
CA GLU A 66 2.43 -22.20 -17.77
C GLU A 66 3.43 -23.15 -17.08
N GLU A 67 4.72 -22.85 -17.18
CA GLU A 67 5.79 -23.60 -16.53
C GLU A 67 5.80 -23.35 -15.01
N VAL A 68 5.60 -22.11 -14.55
CA VAL A 68 5.45 -21.77 -13.13
C VAL A 68 4.27 -22.56 -12.52
N LEU A 69 3.10 -22.53 -13.17
CA LEU A 69 1.90 -23.25 -12.73
C LEU A 69 2.11 -24.77 -12.71
N ARG A 70 2.82 -25.31 -13.72
CA ARG A 70 3.16 -26.74 -13.77
C ARG A 70 4.04 -27.14 -12.57
N ARG A 71 5.14 -26.43 -12.34
CA ARG A 71 6.04 -26.71 -11.19
C ARG A 71 5.34 -26.51 -9.86
N LEU A 72 4.52 -25.47 -9.75
CA LEU A 72 3.75 -25.20 -8.54
C LEU A 72 2.77 -26.32 -8.25
N ALA A 73 2.08 -26.86 -9.27
CA ALA A 73 1.22 -28.03 -9.12
C ALA A 73 1.99 -29.29 -8.67
N GLU A 74 3.19 -29.51 -9.21
CA GLU A 74 4.06 -30.63 -8.81
C GLU A 74 4.51 -30.53 -7.34
N ARG A 75 4.83 -29.33 -6.86
CA ARG A 75 5.20 -29.08 -5.46
C ARG A 75 4.01 -29.13 -4.52
N ARG A 76 2.85 -28.59 -4.93
CA ARG A 76 1.57 -28.70 -4.19
C ARG A 76 1.19 -30.15 -3.89
N ALA A 77 1.57 -31.09 -4.75
CA ALA A 77 1.31 -32.51 -4.54
C ALA A 77 2.19 -33.17 -3.45
N LYS A 78 3.27 -32.53 -3.00
CA LYS A 78 4.31 -33.14 -2.14
C LYS A 78 4.40 -32.57 -0.72
N GLY A 79 3.54 -31.63 -0.36
CA GLY A 79 3.66 -30.90 0.90
C GLY A 79 2.32 -30.36 1.41
N PRO A 80 2.35 -29.43 2.38
CA PRO A 80 1.15 -28.74 2.84
C PRO A 80 0.46 -28.01 1.68
N SER A 81 -0.83 -27.72 1.84
CA SER A 81 -1.54 -26.76 1.00
C SER A 81 -0.85 -25.37 1.07
N ASP A 82 -1.11 -24.50 0.08
CA ASP A 82 -0.52 -23.15 0.10
C ASP A 82 -0.91 -22.41 1.38
N ASP A 83 -2.16 -22.57 1.84
CA ASP A 83 -2.66 -21.89 3.04
C ASP A 83 -2.01 -22.40 4.33
N GLU A 84 -1.74 -23.70 4.44
CA GLU A 84 -1.01 -24.30 5.56
C GLU A 84 0.47 -23.89 5.55
N LEU A 85 1.12 -23.84 4.38
CA LEU A 85 2.50 -23.37 4.25
C LEU A 85 2.64 -21.92 4.71
N LEU A 86 1.77 -21.05 4.20
CA LEU A 86 1.75 -19.64 4.55
C LEU A 86 1.43 -19.43 6.03
N GLU A 87 0.53 -20.23 6.61
CA GLU A 87 0.25 -20.22 8.05
C GLU A 87 1.50 -20.54 8.88
N GLU A 88 2.23 -21.59 8.50
CA GLU A 88 3.42 -22.02 9.23
C GLU A 88 4.55 -20.98 9.14
N ILE A 89 4.77 -20.41 7.95
CA ILE A 89 5.74 -19.31 7.73
C ILE A 89 5.39 -18.11 8.59
N SER A 90 4.15 -17.61 8.51
CA SER A 90 3.77 -16.39 9.24
C SER A 90 3.76 -16.59 10.74
N ARG A 91 3.29 -17.74 11.23
CA ARG A 91 3.25 -18.03 12.67
C ARG A 91 4.66 -18.18 13.25
N ALA A 92 5.57 -18.83 12.53
CA ALA A 92 6.96 -18.96 12.95
C ALA A 92 7.66 -17.58 12.97
N ALA A 93 7.47 -16.77 11.92
CA ALA A 93 8.00 -15.40 11.84
C ALA A 93 7.45 -14.51 12.96
N PHE A 94 6.17 -14.62 13.30
CA PHE A 94 5.57 -13.91 14.44
C PHE A 94 6.26 -14.23 15.77
N GLY A 95 6.78 -15.44 15.92
CA GLY A 95 7.59 -15.83 17.09
C GLY A 95 8.74 -14.85 17.36
N TYR A 96 9.34 -14.25 16.32
CA TYR A 96 10.37 -13.21 16.47
C TYR A 96 9.81 -11.99 17.19
N PHE A 97 8.70 -11.41 16.71
CA PHE A 97 8.08 -10.22 17.33
C PHE A 97 7.50 -10.48 18.72
N TRP A 98 7.14 -11.74 19.00
CA TRP A 98 6.66 -12.13 20.31
C TRP A 98 7.79 -12.25 21.34
N HIS A 99 8.89 -12.91 20.96
CA HIS A 99 9.99 -13.31 21.86
C HIS A 99 11.20 -12.36 21.85
N GLU A 100 11.49 -11.71 20.72
CA GLU A 100 12.59 -10.74 20.55
C GLU A 100 12.11 -9.30 20.74
N ALA A 101 11.24 -9.13 21.73
CA ALA A 101 10.80 -7.83 22.25
C ALA A 101 11.39 -7.63 23.64
N HIS A 102 11.87 -6.42 23.95
CA HIS A 102 12.35 -6.13 25.28
C HIS A 102 11.19 -6.16 26.30
N PRO A 103 11.29 -6.89 27.43
CA PRO A 103 10.13 -7.20 28.29
C PRO A 103 9.50 -5.97 28.96
N ARG A 104 10.30 -4.91 29.18
CA ARG A 104 9.84 -3.64 29.79
C ARG A 104 9.06 -2.77 28.81
N THR A 105 9.59 -2.61 27.61
CA THR A 105 9.16 -1.59 26.64
C THR A 105 8.34 -2.19 25.51
N GLY A 106 8.50 -3.48 25.22
CA GLY A 106 7.94 -4.10 24.03
C GLY A 106 8.59 -3.64 22.73
N PHE A 107 9.71 -2.91 22.78
CA PHE A 107 10.49 -2.54 21.59
C PHE A 107 11.15 -3.78 21.00
N ILE A 108 11.11 -3.88 19.68
CA ILE A 108 11.59 -5.05 18.94
C ILE A 108 13.07 -4.88 18.65
N TYR A 109 13.86 -5.93 18.91
CA TYR A 109 15.26 -5.95 18.49
C TYR A 109 15.35 -5.96 16.96
N ASP A 110 16.32 -5.24 16.41
CA ASP A 110 16.48 -5.08 14.97
C ASP A 110 16.85 -6.41 14.30
N ALA A 111 17.84 -7.13 14.86
CA ALA A 111 18.23 -8.46 14.44
C ALA A 111 18.69 -9.32 15.63
N LEU A 112 18.90 -10.63 15.42
CA LEU A 112 19.58 -11.43 16.45
C LEU A 112 21.07 -11.05 16.57
N SER A 113 21.69 -10.67 15.46
CA SER A 113 23.07 -10.16 15.43
C SER A 113 23.21 -8.74 16.00
N ASN A 114 22.16 -7.92 15.94
CA ASN A 114 22.11 -6.54 16.41
C ASN A 114 21.04 -6.36 17.49
N ARG A 115 21.48 -6.35 18.76
CA ARG A 115 20.59 -6.24 19.93
C ARG A 115 20.18 -4.80 20.28
N SER A 116 20.33 -3.84 19.37
CA SER A 116 19.60 -2.57 19.42
C SER A 116 18.15 -2.78 18.98
N SER A 117 17.25 -1.89 19.37
CA SER A 117 15.90 -1.83 18.82
C SER A 117 15.83 -0.86 17.66
N SER A 118 15.02 -1.17 16.65
CA SER A 118 14.70 -0.25 15.55
C SER A 118 13.23 0.16 15.54
N SER A 119 12.98 1.40 15.14
CA SER A 119 11.63 1.96 15.00
C SER A 119 10.84 1.21 13.92
N ALA A 120 11.46 0.88 12.78
CA ALA A 120 10.83 0.06 11.74
C ALA A 120 10.42 -1.33 12.23
N ALA A 121 11.33 -2.09 12.84
CA ALA A 121 11.00 -3.43 13.35
C ALA A 121 9.90 -3.38 14.42
N THR A 122 9.87 -2.32 15.23
CA THR A 122 8.79 -2.13 16.22
C THR A 122 7.46 -1.80 15.56
N GLY A 123 7.45 -0.99 14.49
CA GLY A 123 6.28 -0.73 13.67
C GLY A 123 5.67 -2.00 13.07
N PHE A 124 6.50 -2.80 12.39
CA PHE A 124 6.07 -4.09 11.87
C PHE A 124 5.60 -5.04 12.98
N GLY A 125 6.25 -5.02 14.14
CA GLY A 125 5.85 -5.81 15.30
C GLY A 125 4.47 -5.42 15.84
N LEU A 126 4.16 -4.12 15.93
CA LEU A 126 2.84 -3.64 16.35
C LEU A 126 1.72 -4.13 15.42
N ALA A 127 1.91 -4.01 14.10
CA ALA A 127 0.96 -4.55 13.13
C ALA A 127 0.85 -6.09 13.21
N SER A 128 1.98 -6.77 13.39
CA SER A 128 2.03 -8.23 13.52
C SER A 128 1.29 -8.76 14.76
N LEU A 129 1.23 -7.98 15.86
CA LEU A 129 0.41 -8.33 17.03
C LEU A 129 -1.08 -8.32 16.71
N CYS A 130 -1.54 -7.38 15.87
CA CYS A 130 -2.93 -7.35 15.41
C CYS A 130 -3.26 -8.55 14.51
N VAL A 131 -2.33 -8.90 13.61
CA VAL A 131 -2.44 -10.13 12.80
C VAL A 131 -2.49 -11.37 13.70
N ALA A 132 -1.63 -11.45 14.72
CA ALA A 132 -1.57 -12.61 15.61
C ALA A 132 -2.87 -12.83 16.41
N ASP A 133 -3.53 -11.76 16.87
CA ASP A 133 -4.88 -11.86 17.47
C ASP A 133 -5.92 -12.28 16.42
N PHE A 134 -5.91 -11.64 15.24
CA PHE A 134 -6.83 -11.98 14.15
C PHE A 134 -6.75 -13.46 13.75
N ARG A 135 -5.53 -14.00 13.70
CA ARG A 135 -5.22 -15.41 13.39
C ARG A 135 -5.35 -16.36 14.57
N GLY A 136 -5.54 -15.83 15.79
CA GLY A 136 -5.65 -16.63 17.01
C GLY A 136 -4.35 -17.31 17.44
N TRP A 137 -3.19 -16.76 17.06
CA TRP A 137 -1.88 -17.23 17.55
C TRP A 137 -1.64 -16.85 19.01
N ILE A 138 -2.23 -15.73 19.43
CA ILE A 138 -2.30 -15.24 20.81
C ILE A 138 -3.75 -14.81 21.10
N THR A 139 -4.07 -14.59 22.37
CA THR A 139 -5.36 -14.04 22.78
C THR A 139 -5.44 -12.53 22.51
N LYS A 140 -6.67 -12.01 22.40
CA LYS A 140 -6.92 -10.58 22.25
C LYS A 140 -6.38 -9.77 23.41
N GLU A 141 -6.49 -10.31 24.63
CA GLU A 141 -5.97 -9.71 25.84
C GLU A 141 -4.43 -9.63 25.81
N GLU A 142 -3.74 -10.70 25.42
CA GLU A 142 -2.27 -10.72 25.27
C GLU A 142 -1.80 -9.69 24.23
N ALA A 143 -2.49 -9.61 23.09
CA ALA A 143 -2.19 -8.63 22.05
C ALA A 143 -2.40 -7.20 22.58
N ARG A 144 -3.54 -6.93 23.20
CA ARG A 144 -3.88 -5.62 23.78
C ARG A 144 -2.85 -5.20 24.83
N GLU A 145 -2.50 -6.08 25.76
CA GLU A 145 -1.52 -5.78 26.82
C GLU A 145 -0.13 -5.49 26.24
N ARG A 146 0.31 -6.24 25.23
CA ARG A 146 1.59 -5.97 24.56
C ARG A 146 1.57 -4.63 23.85
N VAL A 147 0.53 -4.33 23.08
CA VAL A 147 0.40 -3.05 22.35
C VAL A 147 0.35 -1.88 23.34
N GLN A 148 -0.50 -1.94 24.37
CA GLN A 148 -0.58 -0.88 25.39
C GLN A 148 0.78 -0.63 26.05
N LYS A 149 1.50 -1.70 26.42
CA LYS A 149 2.85 -1.58 26.99
C LYS A 149 3.78 -0.82 26.04
N THR A 150 3.80 -1.21 24.77
CA THR A 150 4.67 -0.57 23.78
C THR A 150 4.31 0.90 23.56
N LEU A 151 3.03 1.23 23.39
CA LEU A 151 2.60 2.61 23.18
C LEU A 151 2.81 3.49 24.42
N ARG A 152 2.62 2.96 25.64
CA ARG A 152 2.97 3.68 26.87
C ARG A 152 4.48 3.89 26.97
N ALA A 153 5.30 2.89 26.65
CA ALA A 153 6.75 3.03 26.65
C ALA A 153 7.25 4.07 25.63
N ILE A 154 6.55 4.26 24.51
CA ILE A 154 6.82 5.36 23.57
C ILE A 154 6.55 6.73 24.21
N LEU A 155 5.50 6.84 25.05
CA LEU A 155 4.99 8.09 25.61
C LEU A 155 5.53 8.47 27.00
N GLU A 156 6.05 7.53 27.80
CA GLU A 156 6.40 7.71 29.22
C GLU A 156 7.93 7.64 29.49
N ASP A 157 8.44 8.53 30.37
CA ASP A 157 9.87 8.90 30.57
C ASP A 157 10.84 7.72 30.86
N PRO A 158 11.98 7.58 30.13
CA PRO A 158 12.56 8.49 29.11
C PRO A 158 11.95 8.42 27.71
N GLY A 159 10.80 7.79 27.55
CA GLY A 159 10.18 7.59 26.25
C GLY A 159 11.11 6.86 25.29
N TRP A 160 10.72 6.81 24.03
CA TRP A 160 11.65 6.55 22.94
C TRP A 160 12.21 7.91 22.50
N GLU A 161 13.52 8.11 22.58
CA GLU A 161 14.16 9.37 22.18
C GLU A 161 13.80 9.73 20.73
N HIS A 162 13.49 10.99 20.53
CA HIS A 162 13.00 11.53 19.28
C HIS A 162 13.40 13.00 19.14
N ILE A 163 13.41 13.50 17.91
CA ILE A 163 13.52 14.93 17.62
C ILE A 163 12.17 15.41 17.10
N GLU A 164 11.54 16.39 17.75
CA GLU A 164 10.27 16.96 17.27
C GLU A 164 9.14 15.90 17.09
N GLY A 165 9.13 14.87 17.95
CA GLY A 165 8.20 13.73 17.87
C GLY A 165 8.52 12.72 16.76
N LEU A 166 9.66 12.87 16.08
CA LEU A 166 10.15 11.97 15.04
C LEU A 166 11.24 11.05 15.63
N PHE A 167 10.93 9.76 15.73
CA PHE A 167 11.73 8.74 16.41
C PHE A 167 13.02 8.39 15.66
N TYR A 168 14.08 8.09 16.41
CA TYR A 168 15.35 7.66 15.84
C TYR A 168 15.30 6.25 15.27
N HIS A 169 16.21 5.95 14.33
CA HIS A 169 16.33 4.64 13.71
C HIS A 169 16.65 3.59 14.79
N TRP A 170 17.81 3.71 15.45
CA TRP A 170 18.24 2.77 16.48
C TRP A 170 18.25 3.36 17.88
N VAL A 171 17.70 2.59 18.82
CA VAL A 171 17.72 2.89 20.25
C VAL A 171 18.04 1.67 21.09
N ASP A 172 18.50 1.90 22.32
CA ASP A 172 18.55 0.87 23.34
C ASP A 172 17.12 0.38 23.64
N ALA A 173 16.90 -0.93 23.46
CA ALA A 173 15.58 -1.53 23.60
C ALA A 173 14.96 -1.33 24.98
N GLY A 174 15.79 -1.24 26.03
CA GLY A 174 15.32 -1.04 27.37
C GLY A 174 14.91 0.39 27.64
N THR A 175 15.79 1.33 27.31
CA THR A 175 15.73 2.73 27.74
C THR A 175 15.22 3.69 26.68
N GLY A 176 15.08 3.26 25.42
CA GLY A 176 14.65 4.13 24.33
C GLY A 176 15.67 5.19 23.93
N ARG A 177 16.90 5.16 24.48
CA ARG A 177 17.95 6.13 24.16
C ARG A 177 18.61 5.84 22.82
N TRP A 178 18.96 6.87 22.06
CA TRP A 178 19.68 6.75 20.80
C TRP A 178 20.91 5.84 20.93
N ALA A 179 21.05 4.89 20.02
CA ALA A 179 22.11 3.88 20.07
C ALA A 179 23.48 4.39 19.56
N GLY A 180 23.61 5.68 19.23
CA GLY A 180 24.88 6.30 18.83
C GLY A 180 25.22 6.17 17.34
N ALA A 181 24.29 5.69 16.52
CA ALA A 181 24.40 5.67 15.07
C ALA A 181 23.03 5.94 14.45
N GLU A 182 23.01 6.71 13.37
CA GLU A 182 21.82 7.09 12.58
C GLU A 182 20.71 7.75 13.43
N GLY A 183 20.52 9.06 13.24
CA GLY A 183 19.51 9.83 13.96
C GLY A 183 18.08 9.48 13.52
N MET A 184 17.31 10.48 13.08
CA MET A 184 15.97 10.26 12.57
C MET A 184 16.04 9.87 11.09
N CYS A 185 15.65 8.64 10.79
CA CYS A 185 15.39 8.14 9.45
C CYS A 185 13.88 8.14 9.20
N LEU A 186 13.44 8.82 8.14
CA LEU A 186 12.03 9.02 7.86
C LEU A 186 11.30 7.69 7.60
N HIS A 187 11.93 6.79 6.83
CA HIS A 187 11.38 5.44 6.54
C HIS A 187 11.04 4.68 7.83
N ASP A 188 11.97 4.66 8.79
CA ASP A 188 11.82 3.90 10.02
C ASP A 188 10.78 4.52 10.95
N HIS A 189 10.75 5.85 11.02
CA HIS A 189 9.69 6.58 11.71
C HIS A 189 8.32 6.28 11.10
N VAL A 190 8.20 6.35 9.78
CA VAL A 190 6.96 6.08 9.04
C VAL A 190 6.48 4.64 9.27
N ALA A 191 7.38 3.65 9.22
CA ALA A 191 7.05 2.26 9.51
C ALA A 191 6.52 2.07 10.95
N LEU A 192 7.11 2.75 11.94
CA LEU A 192 6.59 2.79 13.30
C LEU A 192 5.17 3.37 13.35
N ILE A 193 4.97 4.53 12.74
CA ILE A 193 3.67 5.21 12.69
C ILE A 193 2.61 4.35 12.00
N CYS A 194 2.97 3.63 10.93
CA CYS A 194 2.06 2.71 10.27
C CYS A 194 1.57 1.60 11.19
N GLY A 195 2.47 0.98 11.96
CA GLY A 195 2.12 0.00 12.98
C GLY A 195 1.19 0.57 14.06
N VAL A 196 1.45 1.80 14.51
CA VAL A 196 0.60 2.52 15.48
C VAL A 196 -0.81 2.76 14.89
N MET A 197 -0.92 3.16 13.63
CA MET A 197 -2.21 3.40 12.96
C MET A 197 -3.03 2.12 12.79
N VAL A 198 -2.39 0.99 12.44
CA VAL A 198 -3.07 -0.31 12.39
C VAL A 198 -3.61 -0.69 13.78
N CYS A 199 -2.81 -0.55 14.83
CA CYS A 199 -3.24 -0.78 16.21
C CYS A 199 -4.42 0.13 16.61
N ARG A 200 -4.37 1.41 16.24
CA ARG A 200 -5.44 2.39 16.52
C ARG A 200 -6.77 1.92 15.94
N GLU A 201 -6.79 1.58 14.66
CA GLU A 201 -8.04 1.19 13.99
C GLU A 201 -8.50 -0.22 14.38
N TYR A 202 -7.57 -1.14 14.69
CA TYR A 202 -7.91 -2.51 15.13
C TYR A 202 -8.47 -2.54 16.56
N PHE A 203 -7.91 -1.76 17.48
CA PHE A 203 -8.34 -1.67 18.88
C PHE A 203 -9.16 -0.41 19.17
N LYS A 204 -9.92 0.07 18.18
CA LYS A 204 -10.79 1.24 18.29
C LYS A 204 -11.77 1.11 19.47
N GLY A 205 -12.02 2.21 20.17
CA GLY A 205 -12.84 2.29 21.38
C GLY A 205 -12.13 1.82 22.66
N THR A 206 -10.80 1.67 22.65
CA THR A 206 -10.00 1.29 23.82
C THR A 206 -8.90 2.31 24.09
N GLU A 207 -8.19 2.18 25.22
CA GLU A 207 -7.03 3.04 25.54
C GLU A 207 -5.93 3.01 24.46
N ILE A 208 -5.82 1.93 23.66
CA ILE A 208 -4.87 1.87 22.55
C ILE A 208 -5.16 2.97 21.53
N GLU A 209 -6.44 3.24 21.24
CA GLU A 209 -6.83 4.32 20.34
C GLU A 209 -6.29 5.65 20.87
N GLU A 210 -6.53 5.95 22.15
CA GLU A 210 -6.10 7.20 22.80
C GLU A 210 -4.57 7.37 22.83
N LEU A 211 -3.83 6.30 23.14
CA LEU A 211 -2.36 6.30 23.16
C LEU A 211 -1.80 6.49 21.75
N ALA A 212 -2.31 5.76 20.77
CA ALA A 212 -1.90 5.89 19.37
C ALA A 212 -2.15 7.32 18.87
N ASP A 213 -3.34 7.86 19.15
CA ASP A 213 -3.71 9.23 18.80
C ASP A 213 -2.76 10.28 19.38
N ARG A 214 -2.29 10.08 20.61
CA ARG A 214 -1.28 10.96 21.22
C ARG A 214 0.05 10.88 20.48
N ILE A 215 0.51 9.68 20.13
CA ILE A 215 1.75 9.48 19.36
C ILE A 215 1.64 10.15 17.98
N LEU A 216 0.53 9.95 17.27
CA LEU A 216 0.30 10.56 15.95
C LEU A 216 0.30 12.10 16.00
N ARG A 217 -0.22 12.69 17.08
CA ARG A 217 -0.21 14.15 17.29
C ARG A 217 1.15 14.71 17.69
N MET A 218 2.07 13.88 18.18
CA MET A 218 3.42 14.32 18.57
C MET A 218 4.33 14.54 17.36
N ALA A 219 4.13 13.80 16.27
CA ALA A 219 4.97 13.90 15.08
C ALA A 219 4.83 15.28 14.41
N ASN A 220 5.85 16.13 14.56
CA ASN A 220 5.92 17.42 13.90
C ASN A 220 6.47 17.25 12.48
N TRP A 221 5.63 16.80 11.55
CA TRP A 221 6.04 16.56 10.17
C TRP A 221 6.57 17.82 9.46
N SER A 222 6.03 18.99 9.80
CA SER A 222 6.47 20.27 9.23
C SER A 222 7.93 20.60 9.52
N PHE A 223 8.51 20.04 10.58
CA PHE A 223 9.93 20.16 10.90
C PHE A 223 10.82 19.61 9.78
N LEU A 224 10.40 18.54 9.08
CA LEU A 224 11.12 17.94 7.94
C LEU A 224 11.34 18.92 6.79
N THR A 225 10.50 19.95 6.69
CA THR A 225 10.59 21.02 5.68
C THR A 225 11.41 22.23 6.12
N GLN A 226 11.56 22.40 7.43
CA GLN A 226 12.19 23.58 8.07
C GLN A 226 13.60 23.27 8.58
N ALA A 227 13.98 21.99 8.55
CA ALA A 227 15.28 21.47 8.89
C ALA A 227 16.39 22.09 8.00
N GLY A 228 17.27 22.91 8.59
CA GLY A 228 18.49 23.46 7.96
C GLY A 228 18.63 24.98 7.96
N LYS A 229 19.85 25.52 8.14
CA LYS A 229 20.14 26.95 7.88
C LYS A 229 20.01 27.21 6.36
N GLY A 230 18.98 27.96 5.94
CA GLY A 230 18.69 28.22 4.51
C GLY A 230 18.32 26.93 3.79
N THR A 231 17.20 26.33 4.21
CA THR A 231 16.94 24.89 4.30
C THR A 231 17.26 24.10 3.02
N ILE A 232 17.79 22.88 3.17
CA ILE A 232 18.02 21.97 2.03
C ILE A 232 16.67 21.57 1.41
N SER A 233 15.63 21.42 2.24
CA SER A 233 14.25 21.20 1.79
C SER A 233 13.70 22.35 0.95
N GLU A 234 13.84 23.61 1.33
CA GLU A 234 13.38 24.74 0.47
C GLU A 234 14.15 24.79 -0.85
N ARG A 235 15.45 24.44 -0.84
CA ARG A 235 16.30 24.44 -2.04
C ARG A 235 15.99 23.28 -3.00
N THR A 236 15.67 22.10 -2.47
CA THR A 236 15.48 20.87 -3.26
C THR A 236 14.01 20.55 -3.51
N GLY A 237 13.13 20.93 -2.58
CA GLY A 237 11.74 20.54 -2.55
C GLY A 237 11.48 19.14 -1.97
N PHE A 238 12.44 18.55 -1.25
CA PHE A 238 12.31 17.22 -0.64
C PHE A 238 12.38 17.26 0.88
N LEU A 239 11.77 16.27 1.53
CA LEU A 239 11.86 16.09 2.97
C LEU A 239 13.28 15.68 3.37
N THR A 240 13.64 15.84 4.64
CA THR A 240 15.02 15.66 5.11
C THR A 240 15.10 14.74 6.32
N ASN A 241 16.13 13.89 6.34
CA ASN A 241 16.49 13.10 7.51
C ASN A 241 17.31 13.93 8.52
N VAL A 242 17.50 13.41 9.72
CA VAL A 242 18.40 13.98 10.74
C VAL A 242 19.50 12.98 11.04
N ALA A 243 20.75 13.31 10.75
CA ALA A 243 21.88 12.38 10.86
C ALA A 243 22.24 12.08 12.32
N SER A 244 22.14 13.06 13.22
CA SER A 244 22.37 12.85 14.65
C SER A 244 21.58 13.84 15.53
N PRO A 245 21.31 13.49 16.81
CA PRO A 245 20.65 14.39 17.76
C PRO A 245 21.45 15.67 18.07
N ASP A 246 22.78 15.58 17.99
CA ASP A 246 23.69 16.67 18.37
C ASP A 246 23.71 17.76 17.29
N ASN A 247 23.42 19.00 17.69
CA ASN A 247 23.43 20.21 16.83
C ASN A 247 22.47 20.22 15.63
N HIS A 248 21.51 19.29 15.55
CA HIS A 248 20.69 19.11 14.36
C HIS A 248 21.57 18.92 13.12
N ASP A 249 22.56 18.01 13.18
CA ASP A 249 23.34 17.67 12.00
C ASP A 249 22.41 17.01 10.97
N TRP A 250 22.14 17.73 9.89
CA TRP A 250 21.11 17.38 8.93
C TRP A 250 21.58 16.24 8.04
N GLY A 251 20.72 15.23 7.88
CA GLY A 251 20.97 14.13 6.96
C GLY A 251 20.76 14.52 5.51
N GLY A 252 20.77 13.51 4.64
CA GLY A 252 20.39 13.68 3.24
C GLY A 252 18.90 14.01 3.07
N VAL A 253 18.56 14.48 1.87
CA VAL A 253 17.18 14.56 1.41
C VAL A 253 16.63 13.16 1.13
N VAL A 254 15.34 13.00 1.39
CA VAL A 254 14.56 11.82 1.01
C VAL A 254 14.14 12.02 -0.44
N GLU A 255 15.10 11.84 -1.37
CA GLU A 255 14.79 11.82 -2.81
C GLU A 255 13.91 10.60 -3.15
N TYR A 256 13.60 10.39 -4.42
CA TYR A 256 12.89 9.16 -4.79
C TYR A 256 13.68 7.91 -4.39
N ASP A 257 13.28 7.27 -3.31
CA ASP A 257 13.70 5.94 -2.89
C ASP A 257 12.57 4.92 -3.09
N GLY A 258 11.36 5.37 -3.43
CA GLY A 258 10.16 4.59 -3.71
C GLY A 258 9.15 4.50 -2.56
N MET A 259 9.47 5.08 -1.39
CA MET A 259 8.61 5.16 -0.23
C MET A 259 7.63 6.33 -0.32
N LYS A 260 6.40 6.01 -0.72
CA LYS A 260 5.22 6.86 -0.86
C LYS A 260 4.75 7.35 0.51
N LEU A 261 4.75 6.49 1.54
CA LEU A 261 4.24 6.83 2.87
C LEU A 261 5.09 7.90 3.57
N ASP A 262 6.37 7.99 3.23
CA ASP A 262 7.26 9.08 3.65
C ASP A 262 6.74 10.45 3.28
N TYR A 263 6.00 10.57 2.18
CA TYR A 263 5.40 11.83 1.74
C TYR A 263 3.91 11.89 2.05
N LEU A 264 3.18 10.79 1.86
CA LEU A 264 1.74 10.74 2.07
C LEU A 264 1.36 10.96 3.55
N LEU A 265 2.04 10.33 4.51
CA LEU A 265 1.69 10.51 5.93
C LEU A 265 1.87 11.97 6.41
N PRO A 266 3.01 12.64 6.13
CA PRO A 266 3.15 14.08 6.41
C PRO A 266 2.06 14.96 5.79
N ILE A 267 1.66 14.67 4.55
CA ILE A 267 0.63 15.45 3.84
C ILE A 267 -0.76 15.21 4.44
N GLY A 268 -1.06 13.95 4.81
CA GLY A 268 -2.32 13.55 5.41
C GLY A 268 -2.50 13.94 6.88
N ALA A 269 -1.41 14.30 7.55
CA ALA A 269 -1.39 14.57 8.98
C ALA A 269 -2.36 15.68 9.38
N ALA A 270 -3.09 15.47 10.49
CA ALA A 270 -4.00 16.48 11.01
C ALA A 270 -3.27 17.65 11.71
N GLN A 271 -2.06 17.40 12.23
CA GLN A 271 -1.21 18.39 12.87
C GLN A 271 0.14 18.43 12.19
N TRP A 272 0.70 19.63 12.08
CA TRP A 272 1.98 19.90 11.45
C TRP A 272 2.10 19.37 10.00
N PRO A 273 1.07 19.48 9.13
CA PRO A 273 1.12 18.86 7.82
C PRO A 273 2.19 19.47 6.92
N VAL A 274 2.63 18.67 5.96
CA VAL A 274 3.45 19.12 4.83
C VAL A 274 2.55 19.54 3.67
N ASP A 275 2.97 20.55 2.91
CA ASP A 275 2.23 21.03 1.73
C ASP A 275 2.14 19.93 0.65
N PRO A 276 0.95 19.68 0.07
CA PRO A 276 0.78 18.63 -0.94
C PRO A 276 1.70 18.74 -2.15
N SER A 277 2.22 19.93 -2.49
CA SER A 277 3.16 20.09 -3.60
C SER A 277 4.48 19.34 -3.42
N TYR A 278 4.82 18.88 -2.21
CA TYR A 278 5.96 18.00 -1.99
C TYR A 278 5.76 16.62 -2.62
N TRP A 279 4.51 16.12 -2.71
CA TRP A 279 4.19 14.89 -3.44
C TRP A 279 4.57 15.05 -4.92
N ASP A 280 4.05 16.09 -5.57
CA ASP A 280 4.31 16.36 -6.97
C ASP A 280 5.82 16.51 -7.23
N ARG A 281 6.54 17.23 -6.37
CA ARG A 281 8.00 17.40 -6.51
C ARG A 281 8.73 16.06 -6.46
N TRP A 282 8.36 15.21 -5.50
CA TRP A 282 8.95 13.88 -5.35
C TRP A 282 8.60 12.97 -6.53
N ALA A 283 7.32 12.87 -6.88
CA ALA A 283 6.85 12.01 -7.97
C ALA A 283 7.38 12.42 -9.34
N ASN A 284 7.62 13.71 -9.58
CA ASN A 284 8.25 14.19 -10.82
C ASN A 284 9.73 13.78 -10.98
N THR A 285 10.38 13.19 -9.96
CA THR A 285 11.75 12.67 -10.07
C THR A 285 11.85 11.22 -10.53
N TYR A 286 10.71 10.57 -10.77
CA TYR A 286 10.67 9.18 -11.20
C TYR A 286 11.53 8.94 -12.44
N GLN A 287 12.45 7.99 -12.29
CA GLN A 287 13.25 7.49 -13.39
C GLN A 287 12.55 6.28 -14.00
N TRP A 288 11.78 6.52 -15.05
CA TRP A 288 11.16 5.45 -15.81
C TRP A 288 12.22 4.71 -16.63
N GLY A 289 12.14 3.39 -16.61
CA GLY A 289 13.02 2.53 -17.37
C GLY A 289 12.29 1.28 -17.81
N ASP A 290 12.83 0.67 -18.85
CA ASP A 290 12.31 -0.55 -19.43
C ASP A 290 13.32 -1.67 -19.25
N TYR A 291 12.84 -2.86 -18.92
CA TYR A 291 13.67 -4.06 -18.93
C TYR A 291 13.23 -4.96 -20.09
N LYS A 292 14.07 -5.00 -21.14
CA LYS A 292 13.94 -5.86 -22.34
C LYS A 292 12.67 -5.64 -23.18
N GLY A 293 12.14 -4.43 -23.20
CA GLY A 293 10.91 -4.06 -23.92
C GLY A 293 9.66 -4.63 -23.27
N ARG A 294 9.69 -4.91 -21.96
CA ARG A 294 8.64 -5.67 -21.26
C ARG A 294 8.18 -4.96 -20.01
N TYR A 295 9.09 -4.76 -19.06
CA TYR A 295 8.72 -4.22 -17.75
C TYR A 295 9.03 -2.73 -17.66
N HIS A 296 8.04 -1.91 -18.02
CA HIS A 296 8.13 -0.46 -17.97
C HIS A 296 7.75 0.04 -16.58
N ARG A 297 8.75 0.53 -15.85
CA ARG A 297 8.59 0.77 -14.41
C ARG A 297 9.43 1.93 -13.93
N ILE A 298 9.07 2.45 -12.78
CA ILE A 298 9.90 3.39 -12.04
C ILE A 298 11.07 2.62 -11.44
N THR A 299 12.28 2.94 -11.90
CA THR A 299 13.49 2.15 -11.66
C THR A 299 14.01 2.27 -10.24
N ARG A 300 13.77 1.22 -9.43
CA ARG A 300 14.45 0.99 -8.14
C ARG A 300 14.72 -0.50 -7.99
N ALA A 301 15.99 -0.86 -7.80
CA ALA A 301 16.46 -2.23 -7.95
C ALA A 301 16.10 -3.15 -6.77
N ALA A 302 16.11 -2.59 -5.56
CA ALA A 302 15.86 -3.33 -4.34
C ALA A 302 14.36 -3.56 -4.12
N LEU A 303 13.91 -4.80 -3.87
CA LEU A 303 12.47 -5.09 -3.78
C LEU A 303 11.78 -4.50 -2.55
N TRP A 304 12.46 -4.32 -1.42
CA TRP A 304 11.85 -3.75 -0.20
C TRP A 304 11.15 -2.40 -0.45
N ILE A 305 11.70 -1.60 -1.37
CA ILE A 305 11.17 -0.32 -1.83
C ILE A 305 9.74 -0.42 -2.37
N HIS A 306 9.43 -1.54 -3.03
CA HIS A 306 8.12 -1.80 -3.62
C HIS A 306 7.22 -2.61 -2.68
N GLN A 307 7.71 -2.97 -1.48
CA GLN A 307 7.03 -3.87 -0.55
C GLN A 307 6.58 -3.17 0.72
N TRP A 308 7.45 -2.40 1.39
CA TRP A 308 7.19 -1.90 2.74
C TRP A 308 5.94 -1.06 2.84
N ASP A 309 5.81 -0.04 1.98
CA ASP A 309 4.62 0.80 1.98
C ASP A 309 3.38 0.01 1.62
N ASN A 310 3.49 -0.88 0.64
CA ASN A 310 2.40 -1.76 0.22
C ASN A 310 2.09 -2.87 1.25
N CYS A 311 2.83 -3.01 2.35
CA CYS A 311 2.37 -3.81 3.48
C CYS A 311 1.20 -3.13 4.21
N TYR A 312 1.09 -1.80 4.11
CA TYR A 312 0.08 -0.99 4.80
C TYR A 312 -0.88 -0.30 3.84
N LEU A 313 -0.36 0.32 2.79
CA LEU A 313 -1.07 1.13 1.82
C LEU A 313 -1.58 0.25 0.66
N ASP A 314 -2.91 0.10 0.58
CA ASP A 314 -3.55 -0.56 -0.55
C ASP A 314 -3.71 0.42 -1.72
N LEU A 315 -2.94 0.19 -2.78
CA LEU A 315 -3.03 0.92 -4.05
C LEU A 315 -3.58 0.04 -5.18
N PHE A 316 -4.17 -1.11 -4.86
CA PHE A 316 -4.75 -2.00 -5.86
C PHE A 316 -5.86 -1.28 -6.65
N CYS A 317 -5.68 -1.20 -7.96
CA CYS A 317 -6.53 -0.42 -8.87
C CYS A 317 -6.70 1.04 -8.40
N MET A 318 -5.61 1.67 -7.96
CA MET A 318 -5.56 3.10 -7.66
C MET A 318 -4.36 3.72 -8.38
N ARG A 319 -4.54 4.95 -8.86
CA ARG A 319 -3.49 5.72 -9.51
C ARG A 319 -3.63 7.19 -9.21
N ASP A 320 -2.56 7.93 -9.39
CA ASP A 320 -2.59 9.39 -9.46
C ASP A 320 -2.16 9.85 -10.86
N ALA A 321 -1.74 11.12 -10.98
CA ALA A 321 -1.26 11.68 -12.24
C ALA A 321 0.08 11.09 -12.72
N TYR A 322 0.81 10.36 -11.87
CA TYR A 322 2.17 9.91 -12.12
C TYR A 322 2.27 8.42 -12.41
N ALA A 323 1.55 7.58 -11.65
CA ALA A 323 1.65 6.12 -11.82
C ALA A 323 0.44 5.34 -11.29
N ASP A 324 0.25 4.15 -11.87
CA ASP A 324 -0.33 3.02 -11.13
C ASP A 324 0.80 2.35 -10.33
N TYR A 325 0.77 2.56 -9.02
CA TYR A 325 1.84 2.13 -8.12
C TYR A 325 1.81 0.64 -7.79
N PHE A 326 0.62 0.03 -7.78
CA PHE A 326 0.50 -1.41 -7.56
C PHE A 326 1.05 -2.15 -8.78
N GLN A 327 0.64 -1.72 -9.99
CA GLN A 327 1.19 -2.26 -11.22
C GLN A 327 2.69 -2.01 -11.32
N ASN A 328 3.18 -0.83 -10.97
CA ASN A 328 4.63 -0.58 -10.91
C ASN A 328 5.38 -1.57 -9.99
N SER A 329 4.79 -1.99 -8.88
CA SER A 329 5.40 -2.93 -7.93
C SER A 329 5.40 -4.37 -8.46
N VAL A 330 4.34 -4.74 -9.21
CA VAL A 330 4.28 -5.96 -10.01
C VAL A 330 5.41 -5.96 -11.05
N GLU A 331 5.55 -4.88 -11.82
CA GLU A 331 6.61 -4.74 -12.84
C GLU A 331 8.02 -4.82 -12.27
N ASN A 332 8.26 -4.18 -11.12
CA ASN A 332 9.56 -4.26 -10.45
C ASN A 332 9.83 -5.66 -9.92
N THR A 333 8.82 -6.36 -9.41
CA THR A 333 8.96 -7.75 -8.95
C THR A 333 9.28 -8.69 -10.12
N LEU A 334 8.53 -8.60 -11.22
CA LEU A 334 8.76 -9.41 -12.42
C LEU A 334 10.09 -9.09 -13.11
N ALA A 335 10.50 -7.81 -13.15
CA ALA A 335 11.81 -7.42 -13.66
C ALA A 335 12.96 -7.96 -12.79
N ASN A 336 12.81 -7.94 -11.46
CA ASN A 336 13.79 -8.52 -10.54
C ASN A 336 13.93 -10.04 -10.78
N ARG A 337 12.81 -10.76 -10.85
CA ARG A 337 12.77 -12.19 -11.18
C ARG A 337 13.38 -12.49 -12.53
N GLN A 338 12.97 -11.77 -13.58
CA GLN A 338 13.47 -12.01 -14.93
C GLN A 338 14.98 -11.73 -15.02
N TRP A 339 15.46 -10.68 -14.35
CA TRP A 339 16.89 -10.39 -14.29
C TRP A 339 17.67 -11.52 -13.62
N CYS A 340 17.14 -12.08 -12.51
CA CYS A 340 17.74 -13.24 -11.85
C CYS A 340 17.88 -14.41 -12.83
N MET A 341 16.81 -14.74 -13.55
CA MET A 341 16.82 -15.83 -14.54
C MET A 341 17.79 -15.57 -15.69
N ASP A 342 17.91 -14.31 -16.14
CA ASP A 342 18.81 -13.92 -17.22
C ASP A 342 20.30 -13.93 -16.80
N ASN A 343 20.58 -13.67 -15.53
CA ASN A 343 21.93 -13.58 -15.00
C ASN A 343 22.65 -14.94 -14.86
N GLY A 344 21.88 -16.04 -14.78
CA GLY A 344 22.41 -17.41 -14.75
C GLY A 344 22.95 -17.90 -13.39
N MET A 345 23.02 -17.03 -12.38
CA MET A 345 23.35 -17.42 -11.00
C MET A 345 22.12 -17.82 -10.16
N TYR A 346 20.92 -17.62 -10.70
CA TYR A 346 19.63 -17.80 -10.03
C TYR A 346 18.71 -18.70 -10.88
N SER A 347 17.49 -18.95 -10.41
CA SER A 347 16.49 -19.74 -11.16
C SER A 347 15.07 -19.25 -10.94
N ALA A 348 14.12 -19.79 -11.71
CA ALA A 348 12.68 -19.52 -11.55
C ALA A 348 12.14 -19.88 -10.15
N GLU A 349 12.82 -20.76 -9.40
CA GLU A 349 12.44 -21.24 -8.07
C GLU A 349 13.32 -20.63 -6.96
N ALA A 350 14.36 -19.89 -7.34
CA ALA A 350 15.33 -19.29 -6.43
C ALA A 350 15.74 -17.93 -7.00
N TRP A 351 14.93 -16.91 -6.74
CA TRP A 351 15.10 -15.52 -7.15
C TRP A 351 14.65 -14.59 -6.03
N GLY A 352 14.98 -13.30 -6.14
CA GLY A 352 14.55 -12.27 -5.20
C GLY A 352 15.75 -11.51 -4.62
N LEU A 353 15.99 -10.32 -5.15
CA LEU A 353 17.12 -9.48 -4.78
C LEU A 353 16.65 -8.21 -4.08
N THR A 354 17.05 -8.07 -2.82
CA THR A 354 16.81 -6.93 -1.93
C THR A 354 17.90 -6.93 -0.86
N PRO A 355 18.21 -5.80 -0.18
CA PRO A 355 19.22 -5.73 0.86
C PRO A 355 19.02 -6.82 1.91
N THR A 356 20.11 -7.50 2.22
CA THR A 356 20.08 -8.69 3.07
C THR A 356 21.50 -9.04 3.52
N THR A 357 21.63 -9.91 4.52
CA THR A 357 22.91 -10.57 4.80
C THR A 357 23.35 -11.47 3.63
N GLY A 358 24.64 -11.56 3.40
CA GLY A 358 25.27 -12.46 2.43
C GLY A 358 26.64 -12.92 2.91
N PRO A 359 27.27 -13.87 2.19
CA PRO A 359 28.61 -14.34 2.52
C PRO A 359 29.65 -13.22 2.36
N ASN A 360 30.59 -13.12 3.29
CA ASN A 360 31.70 -12.19 3.20
C ASN A 360 32.50 -12.45 1.90
N PRO A 361 32.71 -11.45 1.01
CA PRO A 361 33.49 -11.66 -0.21
C PRO A 361 34.98 -11.95 0.06
N ASP A 362 35.51 -11.50 1.19
CA ASP A 362 36.94 -11.57 1.52
C ASP A 362 37.32 -12.78 2.40
N GLY A 363 36.37 -13.67 2.71
CA GLY A 363 36.65 -14.86 3.53
C GLY A 363 35.41 -15.43 4.21
N ASP A 364 35.61 -16.02 5.38
CA ASP A 364 34.51 -16.54 6.18
C ASP A 364 33.70 -15.40 6.82
N GLY A 365 32.41 -15.66 7.05
CA GLY A 365 31.52 -14.75 7.79
C GLY A 365 30.35 -14.21 6.97
N THR A 366 29.68 -13.22 7.55
CA THR A 366 28.45 -12.62 7.03
C THR A 366 28.64 -11.11 6.91
N VAL A 367 28.15 -10.53 5.82
CA VAL A 367 28.13 -9.09 5.57
C VAL A 367 26.73 -8.67 5.16
N TYR A 368 26.29 -7.47 5.56
CA TYR A 368 25.04 -6.91 5.06
C TYR A 368 25.29 -6.26 3.70
N GLY A 369 24.58 -6.70 2.68
CA GLY A 369 24.74 -6.24 1.31
C GLY A 369 23.49 -5.57 0.75
N ASN A 370 23.69 -4.51 -0.01
CA ASN A 370 22.60 -3.81 -0.72
C ASN A 370 22.35 -4.50 -2.08
N TYR A 371 21.61 -5.62 -2.07
CA TYR A 371 21.25 -6.37 -3.27
C TYR A 371 20.01 -5.78 -3.96
N GLY A 372 19.89 -5.97 -5.28
CA GLY A 372 18.78 -5.44 -6.05
C GLY A 372 18.93 -5.71 -7.55
N ALA A 373 17.80 -5.88 -8.23
CA ALA A 373 17.78 -6.14 -9.66
C ALA A 373 16.53 -5.58 -10.37
N PRO A 374 16.63 -5.20 -11.66
CA PRO A 374 17.87 -5.01 -12.42
C PRO A 374 18.77 -3.95 -11.77
N PRO A 375 20.11 -4.14 -11.77
CA PRO A 375 21.01 -3.23 -11.08
C PRO A 375 20.95 -1.85 -11.74
N PRO A 376 21.06 -0.77 -10.95
CA PRO A 376 21.11 0.58 -11.47
C PRO A 376 22.41 0.79 -12.29
N PRO A 377 22.52 1.90 -13.05
CA PRO A 377 23.77 2.26 -13.72
C PRO A 377 24.97 2.27 -12.77
N ALA A 378 26.15 1.92 -13.30
CA ALA A 378 27.38 1.92 -12.54
C ALA A 378 27.70 3.31 -11.96
N GLY A 379 28.16 3.35 -10.72
CA GLY A 379 28.45 4.56 -9.94
C GLY A 379 27.27 5.11 -9.15
N SER A 380 26.09 4.49 -9.21
CA SER A 380 24.95 4.88 -8.36
C SER A 380 25.16 4.44 -6.90
N TRP A 381 24.67 5.24 -5.95
CA TRP A 381 24.65 4.88 -4.52
C TRP A 381 23.86 3.59 -4.24
N GLN A 382 22.93 3.26 -5.13
CA GLN A 382 22.12 2.03 -5.11
C GLN A 382 22.85 0.81 -5.69
N GLN A 383 24.07 0.97 -6.24
CA GLN A 383 24.81 -0.13 -6.87
C GLN A 383 25.23 -1.21 -5.87
N GLY A 384 25.30 -0.88 -4.58
CA GLY A 384 25.36 -1.84 -3.49
C GLY A 384 26.40 -2.96 -3.65
N HIS A 385 26.06 -4.16 -3.18
CA HIS A 385 26.89 -5.35 -3.35
C HIS A 385 26.77 -5.90 -4.77
N VAL A 386 27.84 -6.51 -5.27
CA VAL A 386 27.79 -7.28 -6.51
C VAL A 386 26.78 -8.41 -6.31
N GLN A 387 25.81 -8.54 -7.23
CA GLN A 387 24.84 -9.62 -7.22
C GLN A 387 25.60 -10.95 -7.35
N ASP A 388 25.76 -11.69 -6.25
CA ASP A 388 26.74 -12.79 -6.11
C ASP A 388 26.09 -14.17 -5.94
N GLY A 389 24.81 -14.30 -6.28
CA GLY A 389 24.00 -15.50 -6.09
C GLY A 389 23.25 -15.54 -4.76
N THR A 390 23.36 -14.51 -3.92
CA THR A 390 22.62 -14.41 -2.66
C THR A 390 21.16 -14.02 -2.92
N ILE A 391 20.24 -14.78 -2.35
CA ILE A 391 18.79 -14.59 -2.45
C ILE A 391 18.24 -14.28 -1.06
N ALA A 392 17.40 -13.24 -0.99
CA ALA A 392 16.71 -12.85 0.23
C ALA A 392 15.34 -13.54 0.30
N PHE A 393 15.04 -14.16 1.44
CA PHE A 393 13.73 -14.77 1.69
C PHE A 393 12.59 -13.74 1.54
N THR A 394 12.77 -12.57 2.14
CA THR A 394 11.74 -11.50 2.17
C THR A 394 11.41 -10.94 0.79
N ALA A 395 12.33 -11.05 -0.19
CA ALA A 395 12.09 -10.55 -1.55
C ALA A 395 10.93 -11.29 -2.24
N ALA A 396 10.94 -12.63 -2.26
CA ALA A 396 9.83 -13.40 -2.83
C ALA A 396 8.61 -13.37 -1.90
N ALA A 397 8.82 -13.55 -0.59
CA ALA A 397 7.75 -13.65 0.39
C ALA A 397 6.94 -12.34 0.54
N GLY A 398 7.62 -11.19 0.60
CA GLY A 398 7.01 -9.87 0.67
C GLY A 398 6.31 -9.43 -0.61
N SER A 399 6.66 -10.03 -1.76
CA SER A 399 6.01 -9.77 -3.05
C SER A 399 4.82 -10.68 -3.36
N LEU A 400 4.36 -11.49 -2.40
CA LEU A 400 3.23 -12.41 -2.60
C LEU A 400 1.95 -11.70 -3.06
N VAL A 401 1.74 -10.46 -2.61
CA VAL A 401 0.60 -9.64 -3.03
C VAL A 401 0.69 -9.18 -4.49
N PHE A 402 1.86 -9.23 -5.11
CA PHE A 402 2.07 -8.76 -6.49
C PHE A 402 2.17 -9.92 -7.48
N THR A 403 2.94 -10.96 -7.14
CA THR A 403 3.24 -12.11 -8.01
C THR A 403 3.05 -13.43 -7.26
N PRO A 404 1.81 -13.79 -6.89
CA PRO A 404 1.59 -14.85 -5.91
C PRO A 404 2.06 -16.22 -6.38
N GLU A 405 1.84 -16.58 -7.65
CA GLU A 405 2.28 -17.86 -8.19
C GLU A 405 3.82 -17.98 -8.20
N GLU A 406 4.52 -16.94 -8.67
CA GLU A 406 5.98 -16.91 -8.74
C GLU A 406 6.61 -16.88 -7.33
N SER A 407 6.01 -16.14 -6.39
CA SER A 407 6.43 -16.07 -4.99
C SER A 407 6.19 -17.39 -4.28
N LEU A 408 5.00 -18.01 -4.41
CA LEU A 408 4.69 -19.32 -3.82
C LEU A 408 5.62 -20.41 -4.34
N LEU A 409 6.02 -20.33 -5.61
CA LEU A 409 6.97 -21.28 -6.17
C LEU A 409 8.33 -21.23 -5.43
N VAL A 410 8.83 -20.04 -5.10
CA VAL A 410 10.05 -19.87 -4.29
C VAL A 410 9.83 -20.38 -2.86
N LEU A 411 8.73 -20.00 -2.22
CA LEU A 411 8.43 -20.43 -0.85
C LEU A 411 8.34 -21.95 -0.73
N ARG A 412 7.72 -22.61 -1.72
CA ARG A 412 7.67 -24.06 -1.79
C ARG A 412 9.03 -24.68 -2.07
N TYR A 413 9.83 -24.12 -2.96
CA TYR A 413 11.21 -24.59 -3.15
C TYR A 413 12.03 -24.51 -1.86
N MET A 414 11.93 -23.40 -1.13
CA MET A 414 12.58 -23.24 0.17
C MET A 414 12.07 -24.28 1.18
N TRP A 415 10.76 -24.52 1.23
CA TRP A 415 10.14 -25.50 2.12
C TRP A 415 10.54 -26.94 1.80
N ASP A 416 10.53 -27.30 0.52
CA ASP A 416 10.76 -28.68 0.08
C ASP A 416 12.27 -29.03 0.12
N GLU A 417 13.14 -28.10 -0.30
CA GLU A 417 14.55 -28.39 -0.59
C GLU A 417 15.54 -27.73 0.39
N LEU A 418 15.17 -26.62 1.02
CA LEU A 418 16.09 -25.81 1.83
C LEU A 418 15.74 -25.76 3.32
N ARG A 419 14.56 -26.24 3.73
CA ARG A 419 14.08 -26.11 5.12
C ARG A 419 15.06 -26.68 6.14
N ASP A 420 15.73 -27.79 5.84
CA ASP A 420 16.64 -28.46 6.78
C ASP A 420 17.88 -27.59 7.10
N ARG A 421 18.15 -26.57 6.28
CA ARG A 421 19.29 -25.64 6.43
C ARG A 421 18.88 -24.22 6.82
N MET A 422 17.65 -23.81 6.50
CA MET A 422 17.17 -22.44 6.68
C MET A 422 16.08 -22.28 7.73
N TRP A 423 15.33 -23.35 8.03
CA TRP A 423 14.22 -23.28 8.97
C TRP A 423 14.73 -23.40 10.40
N GLY A 424 14.54 -22.34 11.18
CA GLY A 424 14.92 -22.29 12.58
C GLY A 424 13.78 -21.82 13.47
N ARG A 425 14.13 -21.19 14.59
CA ARG A 425 13.18 -20.82 15.66
C ARG A 425 12.06 -19.89 15.17
N TYR A 426 12.36 -19.03 14.20
CA TYR A 426 11.44 -18.01 13.70
C TYR A 426 11.11 -18.22 12.21
N GLY A 427 11.14 -19.48 11.75
CA GLY A 427 10.92 -19.83 10.34
C GLY A 427 12.20 -19.72 9.53
N PHE A 428 12.09 -19.33 8.26
CA PHE A 428 13.24 -19.14 7.37
C PHE A 428 14.13 -18.00 7.84
N THR A 429 15.44 -18.24 7.86
CA THR A 429 16.45 -17.18 8.05
C THR A 429 16.51 -16.26 6.83
N THR A 430 17.11 -15.08 7.03
CA THR A 430 17.06 -13.93 6.10
C THR A 430 17.45 -14.26 4.64
N SER A 431 18.45 -15.11 4.39
CA SER A 431 18.96 -15.33 3.03
C SER A 431 19.81 -16.59 2.86
N PHE A 432 20.08 -16.94 1.60
CA PHE A 432 20.95 -18.06 1.22
C PHE A 432 21.71 -17.79 -0.08
N ASN A 433 22.81 -18.52 -0.30
CA ASN A 433 23.58 -18.52 -1.54
C ASN A 433 23.95 -19.97 -1.90
N LEU A 434 23.28 -20.53 -2.91
CA LEU A 434 23.46 -21.94 -3.28
C LEU A 434 24.81 -22.23 -3.91
N GLN A 435 25.36 -21.27 -4.66
CA GLN A 435 26.65 -21.43 -5.35
C GLN A 435 27.81 -21.52 -4.35
N LYS A 436 27.72 -20.77 -3.25
CA LYS A 436 28.69 -20.77 -2.16
C LYS A 436 28.34 -21.75 -1.02
N ASN A 437 27.23 -22.49 -1.14
CA ASN A 437 26.68 -23.35 -0.08
C ASN A 437 26.59 -22.61 1.28
N TRP A 438 26.12 -21.37 1.25
CA TRP A 438 26.02 -20.49 2.42
C TRP A 438 24.56 -20.21 2.76
N PHE A 439 24.25 -20.17 4.06
CA PHE A 439 22.92 -19.93 4.59
C PHE A 439 23.05 -18.96 5.77
N SER A 440 22.24 -17.90 5.80
CA SER A 440 22.22 -16.98 6.92
C SER A 440 21.76 -17.69 8.19
N ALA A 441 22.35 -17.34 9.31
CA ALA A 441 21.91 -17.75 10.64
C ALA A 441 21.07 -16.66 11.34
N ASP A 442 20.89 -15.50 10.69
CA ASP A 442 20.28 -14.33 11.30
C ASP A 442 18.79 -14.24 10.97
N TYR A 443 18.09 -13.49 11.82
CA TYR A 443 16.72 -13.04 11.64
C TYR A 443 16.69 -11.54 11.85
N ILE A 444 16.10 -10.83 10.90
CA ILE A 444 16.00 -9.36 10.92
C ILE A 444 14.51 -8.99 10.96
N GLY A 445 14.13 -8.10 11.87
CA GLY A 445 12.75 -7.67 12.06
C GLY A 445 12.15 -7.03 10.80
N ILE A 446 12.94 -6.24 10.06
CA ILE A 446 12.52 -5.62 8.82
C ILE A 446 12.46 -6.58 7.61
N ASP A 447 12.94 -7.82 7.76
CA ASP A 447 12.70 -8.89 6.77
C ASP A 447 11.43 -9.66 7.10
N LEU A 448 11.27 -10.07 8.37
CA LEU A 448 10.15 -10.91 8.81
C LEU A 448 8.83 -10.15 8.89
N GLY A 449 8.87 -8.88 9.25
CA GLY A 449 7.69 -8.02 9.40
C GLY A 449 6.90 -7.90 8.11
N PRO A 450 7.50 -7.42 7.02
CA PRO A 450 6.86 -7.37 5.71
C PRO A 450 6.30 -8.72 5.25
N VAL A 451 6.99 -9.83 5.56
CA VAL A 451 6.50 -11.18 5.21
C VAL A 451 5.16 -11.49 5.89
N ILE A 452 5.06 -11.25 7.20
CA ILE A 452 3.81 -11.50 7.94
C ILE A 452 2.68 -10.65 7.33
N LEU A 453 2.93 -9.36 7.12
CA LEU A 453 1.91 -8.43 6.65
C LEU A 453 1.51 -8.70 5.19
N ALA A 454 2.46 -8.97 4.30
CA ALA A 454 2.18 -9.31 2.90
C ALA A 454 1.40 -10.63 2.77
N ILE A 455 1.77 -11.66 3.54
CA ILE A 455 1.02 -12.92 3.57
C ILE A 455 -0.40 -12.69 4.05
N GLU A 456 -0.59 -11.91 5.11
CA GLU A 456 -1.93 -11.65 5.62
C GLU A 456 -2.77 -10.80 4.65
N ASN A 457 -2.19 -9.79 4.00
CA ASN A 457 -2.88 -9.01 2.97
C ASN A 457 -3.29 -9.88 1.77
N TYR A 458 -2.40 -10.76 1.30
CA TYR A 458 -2.73 -11.72 0.24
C TYR A 458 -3.92 -12.61 0.65
N ARG A 459 -3.96 -13.10 1.90
CA ARG A 459 -4.99 -14.02 2.38
C ARG A 459 -6.31 -13.34 2.68
N SER A 460 -6.30 -12.12 3.22
CA SER A 460 -7.51 -11.49 3.77
C SER A 460 -7.60 -9.98 3.57
N GLY A 461 -6.53 -9.30 3.13
CA GLY A 461 -6.47 -7.84 3.06
C GLY A 461 -6.53 -7.16 4.44
N PHE A 462 -6.25 -7.88 5.52
CA PHE A 462 -6.46 -7.39 6.90
C PHE A 462 -5.72 -6.08 7.19
N VAL A 463 -4.41 -6.02 6.92
CA VAL A 463 -3.59 -4.85 7.28
C VAL A 463 -4.03 -3.64 6.47
N TRP A 464 -4.21 -3.84 5.16
CA TRP A 464 -4.78 -2.85 4.24
C TRP A 464 -6.12 -2.29 4.74
N LYS A 465 -7.05 -3.16 5.11
CA LYS A 465 -8.36 -2.76 5.60
C LYS A 465 -8.27 -1.82 6.80
N TYR A 466 -7.45 -2.16 7.79
CA TYR A 466 -7.36 -1.35 9.01
C TYR A 466 -6.53 -0.08 8.78
N PHE A 467 -5.42 -0.16 8.05
CA PHE A 467 -4.61 1.02 7.78
C PHE A 467 -5.39 2.08 6.98
N MET A 468 -6.10 1.66 5.92
CA MET A 468 -6.80 2.57 5.00
C MET A 468 -8.10 3.19 5.58
N ARG A 469 -8.53 2.74 6.77
CA ARG A 469 -9.59 3.40 7.55
C ARG A 469 -9.11 4.69 8.21
N SER A 470 -7.81 4.87 8.34
CA SER A 470 -7.22 6.06 8.97
C SER A 470 -7.57 7.34 8.19
N PRO A 471 -8.12 8.37 8.85
CA PRO A 471 -8.47 9.64 8.20
C PRO A 471 -7.28 10.35 7.55
N GLU A 472 -6.08 10.19 8.11
CA GLU A 472 -4.84 10.77 7.60
C GLU A 472 -4.48 10.18 6.23
N VAL A 473 -4.61 8.86 6.07
CA VAL A 473 -4.32 8.17 4.79
C VAL A 473 -5.30 8.61 3.72
N ARG A 474 -6.60 8.67 4.03
CA ARG A 474 -7.62 9.14 3.07
C ARG A 474 -7.38 10.58 2.64
N ARG A 475 -7.06 11.46 3.60
CA ARG A 475 -6.71 12.84 3.32
C ARG A 475 -5.47 12.93 2.44
N ALA A 476 -4.44 12.16 2.73
CA ALA A 476 -3.19 12.14 1.96
C ALA A 476 -3.44 11.76 0.50
N LEU A 477 -4.13 10.64 0.27
CA LEU A 477 -4.44 10.14 -1.07
C LEU A 477 -5.25 11.15 -1.87
N ASN A 478 -6.28 11.76 -1.26
CA ASN A 478 -7.05 12.80 -1.93
C ASN A 478 -6.19 14.03 -2.26
N LEU A 479 -5.41 14.55 -1.30
CA LEU A 479 -4.54 15.71 -1.52
C LEU A 479 -3.43 15.45 -2.56
N ALA A 480 -2.97 14.20 -2.68
CA ALA A 480 -2.01 13.76 -3.68
C ALA A 480 -2.66 13.41 -5.05
N GLY A 481 -4.00 13.50 -5.16
CA GLY A 481 -4.72 13.30 -6.42
C GLY A 481 -4.94 11.84 -6.82
N PHE A 482 -4.92 10.91 -5.86
CA PHE A 482 -5.23 9.50 -6.12
C PHE A 482 -6.71 9.30 -6.43
N VAL A 483 -6.99 8.45 -7.40
CA VAL A 483 -8.34 8.00 -7.79
C VAL A 483 -8.39 6.49 -7.83
N GLY A 484 -9.56 5.93 -7.51
CA GLY A 484 -9.86 4.52 -7.76
C GLY A 484 -10.09 4.29 -9.26
N VAL A 485 -9.61 3.17 -9.80
CA VAL A 485 -9.78 2.80 -11.20
C VAL A 485 -10.76 1.63 -11.28
N VAL A 486 -11.86 1.83 -11.99
CA VAL A 486 -12.77 0.75 -12.41
C VAL A 486 -12.27 0.16 -13.72
N ASP A 487 -11.94 1.03 -14.69
CA ASP A 487 -11.20 0.66 -15.89
C ASP A 487 -10.55 1.90 -16.53
N ASN A 488 -9.42 1.73 -17.20
CA ASN A 488 -8.80 2.77 -18.03
C ASN A 488 -8.46 2.26 -19.44
N PHE A 489 -8.84 1.02 -19.77
CA PHE A 489 -8.64 0.35 -21.05
C PHE A 489 -7.19 0.28 -21.54
N ASP A 490 -6.22 0.75 -20.77
CA ASP A 490 -4.79 0.71 -21.03
C ASP A 490 -4.02 0.08 -19.84
N PRO A 491 -4.43 -1.12 -19.36
CA PRO A 491 -3.53 -1.90 -18.52
C PRO A 491 -2.26 -2.20 -19.32
N MET A 492 -1.13 -2.40 -18.63
CA MET A 492 0.07 -2.84 -19.32
C MET A 492 -0.17 -4.20 -20.00
N GLU A 493 0.59 -4.51 -21.05
CA GLU A 493 0.33 -5.66 -21.93
C GLU A 493 0.25 -7.01 -21.19
N HIS A 494 0.98 -7.15 -20.09
CA HIS A 494 1.07 -8.34 -19.24
C HIS A 494 0.18 -8.26 -17.97
N SER A 495 -0.54 -7.16 -17.76
CA SER A 495 -1.48 -7.00 -16.66
C SER A 495 -2.88 -7.49 -17.04
N HIS A 496 -3.66 -7.89 -16.03
CA HIS A 496 -5.07 -8.13 -16.26
C HIS A 496 -5.83 -6.82 -16.51
N PRO A 497 -6.91 -6.85 -17.33
CA PRO A 497 -7.79 -5.71 -17.42
C PRO A 497 -8.43 -5.43 -16.06
N TYR A 498 -8.58 -4.15 -15.73
CA TYR A 498 -9.17 -3.72 -14.46
C TYR A 498 -10.66 -4.03 -14.36
N ALA A 499 -11.34 -4.33 -15.46
CA ALA A 499 -12.67 -4.92 -15.46
C ALA A 499 -12.86 -5.95 -16.58
N ALA A 500 -13.67 -6.98 -16.30
CA ALA A 500 -14.16 -7.87 -17.34
C ALA A 500 -15.47 -7.31 -17.92
N TRP A 501 -15.49 -7.11 -19.25
CA TRP A 501 -16.61 -6.50 -19.95
C TRP A 501 -17.47 -7.52 -20.69
N SER A 502 -18.79 -7.33 -20.63
CA SER A 502 -19.74 -8.10 -21.42
C SER A 502 -20.92 -7.25 -21.88
N VAL A 503 -21.59 -7.68 -22.94
CA VAL A 503 -22.80 -7.03 -23.45
C VAL A 503 -23.91 -8.04 -23.68
N THR A 504 -25.12 -7.65 -23.34
CA THR A 504 -26.35 -8.38 -23.68
C THR A 504 -27.27 -7.48 -24.49
N GLY A 505 -28.17 -8.09 -25.26
CA GLY A 505 -29.05 -7.41 -26.21
C GLY A 505 -28.79 -7.87 -27.65
N THR A 506 -29.85 -8.17 -28.38
CA THR A 506 -29.74 -8.72 -29.75
C THR A 506 -29.07 -7.70 -30.67
N GLY A 507 -27.94 -8.10 -31.26
CA GLY A 507 -27.18 -7.28 -32.20
C GLY A 507 -26.21 -6.28 -31.55
N SER A 508 -26.11 -6.25 -30.22
CA SER A 508 -25.16 -5.38 -29.51
C SER A 508 -23.73 -5.94 -29.58
N GLN A 509 -22.73 -5.05 -29.67
CA GLN A 509 -21.31 -5.43 -29.77
C GLN A 509 -20.44 -4.54 -28.88
N LEU A 510 -19.35 -5.11 -28.36
CA LEU A 510 -18.26 -4.42 -27.69
C LEU A 510 -16.94 -4.70 -28.42
N ARG A 511 -16.09 -3.68 -28.52
CA ARG A 511 -14.76 -3.82 -29.09
C ARG A 511 -13.81 -2.82 -28.45
N ARG A 512 -12.63 -3.27 -28.04
CA ARG A 512 -11.52 -2.37 -27.68
C ARG A 512 -10.99 -1.71 -28.94
N VAL A 513 -10.82 -0.38 -28.91
CA VAL A 513 -10.40 0.42 -30.07
C VAL A 513 -9.13 1.16 -29.73
N GLU A 514 -8.16 1.10 -30.63
CA GLU A 514 -6.87 1.78 -30.53
C GLU A 514 -6.92 3.13 -31.27
N GLY A 515 -6.22 4.14 -30.75
CA GLY A 515 -6.03 5.44 -31.40
C GLY A 515 -7.24 6.38 -31.33
N TYR A 516 -8.27 6.01 -30.57
CA TYR A 516 -9.42 6.85 -30.27
C TYR A 516 -9.75 6.72 -28.79
N ALA A 517 -9.09 7.52 -27.96
CA ALA A 517 -9.21 7.55 -26.51
C ALA A 517 -9.15 9.00 -26.02
N PHE A 518 -9.70 9.26 -24.84
CA PHE A 518 -9.56 10.53 -24.14
C PHE A 518 -8.17 10.66 -23.52
N GLU A 519 -7.73 9.61 -22.81
CA GLU A 519 -6.41 9.48 -22.22
C GLU A 519 -5.85 8.10 -22.60
N GLY A 520 -4.53 7.97 -22.75
CA GLY A 520 -3.91 6.71 -23.14
C GLY A 520 -4.04 6.40 -24.65
N THR A 521 -4.23 5.12 -24.96
CA THR A 521 -4.17 4.58 -26.33
C THR A 521 -5.47 3.86 -26.72
N HIS A 522 -6.20 3.30 -25.76
CA HIS A 522 -7.37 2.47 -26.04
C HIS A 522 -8.63 2.99 -25.35
N SER A 523 -9.77 2.75 -25.99
CA SER A 523 -11.10 2.91 -25.39
C SER A 523 -11.99 1.73 -25.71
N LEU A 524 -13.20 1.71 -25.14
CA LEU A 524 -14.22 0.72 -25.46
C LEU A 524 -15.27 1.31 -26.40
N ALA A 525 -15.36 0.77 -27.62
CA ALA A 525 -16.47 1.05 -28.52
C ALA A 525 -17.65 0.13 -28.22
N ILE A 526 -18.82 0.73 -28.13
CA ILE A 526 -20.10 0.10 -27.88
C ILE A 526 -21.00 0.37 -29.08
N ARG A 527 -21.50 -0.70 -29.70
CA ARG A 527 -22.57 -0.64 -30.69
C ARG A 527 -23.85 -1.18 -30.06
N PRO A 528 -24.83 -0.34 -29.72
CA PRO A 528 -26.12 -0.81 -29.23
C PRO A 528 -26.87 -1.59 -30.33
N GLY A 529 -27.61 -2.62 -29.93
CA GLY A 529 -28.51 -3.35 -30.82
C GLY A 529 -29.72 -2.52 -31.25
N ALA A 530 -30.62 -3.11 -32.04
CA ALA A 530 -31.81 -2.44 -32.59
C ALA A 530 -32.77 -1.89 -31.51
N ALA A 531 -32.70 -2.41 -30.28
CA ALA A 531 -33.40 -1.91 -29.11
C ALA A 531 -32.39 -1.43 -28.05
N PRO A 532 -31.92 -0.17 -28.09
CA PRO A 532 -30.86 0.34 -27.19
C PRO A 532 -31.17 0.16 -25.71
N ARG A 533 -32.43 0.38 -25.31
CA ARG A 533 -32.89 0.21 -23.92
C ARG A 533 -32.90 -1.23 -23.43
N GLN A 534 -32.78 -2.22 -24.32
CA GLN A 534 -32.60 -3.63 -23.97
C GLN A 534 -31.11 -4.03 -23.94
N THR A 535 -30.21 -3.15 -24.38
CA THR A 535 -28.77 -3.38 -24.28
C THR A 535 -28.34 -3.19 -22.83
N ARG A 536 -27.54 -4.13 -22.30
CA ARG A 536 -26.85 -3.97 -21.02
C ARG A 536 -25.38 -4.22 -21.25
N ILE A 537 -24.57 -3.21 -20.97
CA ILE A 537 -23.12 -3.31 -20.95
C ILE A 537 -22.74 -3.49 -19.49
N GLN A 538 -21.96 -4.50 -19.18
CA GLN A 538 -21.61 -4.85 -17.80
C GLN A 538 -20.09 -4.84 -17.66
N ALA A 539 -19.59 -4.04 -16.73
CA ALA A 539 -18.23 -4.11 -16.22
C ALA A 539 -18.22 -4.91 -14.92
N GLN A 540 -17.38 -5.92 -14.81
CA GLN A 540 -17.08 -6.63 -13.58
C GLN A 540 -15.70 -6.16 -13.09
N PRO A 541 -15.65 -5.16 -12.19
CA PRO A 541 -14.38 -4.56 -11.79
C PRO A 541 -13.55 -5.50 -10.92
N LEU A 542 -12.23 -5.37 -11.04
CA LEU A 542 -11.28 -5.97 -10.12
C LEU A 542 -11.34 -5.26 -8.76
N ARG A 543 -11.39 -3.91 -8.75
CA ARG A 543 -11.69 -3.18 -7.51
C ARG A 543 -13.15 -3.37 -7.14
N ARG A 544 -13.42 -3.94 -5.96
CA ARG A 544 -14.79 -4.15 -5.45
C ARG A 544 -15.23 -3.14 -4.41
N ASP A 545 -14.28 -2.59 -3.67
CA ASP A 545 -14.56 -1.63 -2.62
C ASP A 545 -14.65 -0.21 -3.20
N PHE A 546 -15.88 0.26 -3.34
CA PHE A 546 -16.25 1.61 -3.75
C PHE A 546 -16.58 2.48 -2.54
N SER A 547 -16.60 1.93 -1.32
CA SER A 547 -17.12 2.59 -0.11
C SER A 547 -16.29 3.79 0.35
N TRP A 548 -15.08 3.93 -0.19
CA TRP A 548 -14.20 5.05 0.11
C TRP A 548 -14.51 6.28 -0.73
N HIS A 549 -15.24 6.08 -1.82
CA HIS A 549 -15.44 7.09 -2.84
C HIS A 549 -16.85 7.68 -2.77
N ALA A 550 -16.96 8.96 -3.09
CA ALA A 550 -18.22 9.68 -3.08
C ALA A 550 -18.90 9.67 -4.45
N TRP A 551 -18.15 9.47 -5.53
CA TRP A 551 -18.65 9.51 -6.89
C TRP A 551 -17.91 8.56 -7.83
N MET A 552 -18.54 8.27 -8.95
CA MET A 552 -17.98 7.53 -10.08
C MET A 552 -18.04 8.41 -11.33
N GLY A 553 -16.95 8.46 -12.10
CA GLY A 553 -16.83 9.21 -13.34
C GLY A 553 -16.58 8.30 -14.54
N LEU A 554 -17.03 8.72 -15.73
CA LEU A 554 -16.75 8.05 -17.00
C LEU A 554 -16.67 9.08 -18.14
N TYR A 555 -15.63 8.99 -18.97
CA TYR A 555 -15.55 9.75 -20.21
C TYR A 555 -16.28 9.04 -21.35
N VAL A 556 -17.08 9.79 -22.11
CA VAL A 556 -17.84 9.24 -23.24
C VAL A 556 -17.69 10.16 -24.45
N ALA A 557 -17.39 9.58 -25.61
CA ALA A 557 -17.41 10.25 -26.90
C ALA A 557 -18.51 9.70 -27.82
N GLY A 558 -18.97 10.56 -28.74
CA GLY A 558 -20.03 10.22 -29.71
C GLY A 558 -21.47 10.40 -29.20
N ALA A 559 -21.66 11.05 -28.04
CA ALA A 559 -22.97 11.44 -27.51
C ALA A 559 -23.32 12.90 -27.88
N ASP A 560 -24.60 13.17 -28.16
CA ASP A 560 -25.11 14.56 -28.06
C ASP A 560 -25.10 14.99 -26.59
N ALA A 561 -25.28 16.28 -26.29
CA ALA A 561 -25.20 16.92 -24.96
C ALA A 561 -26.08 16.37 -23.80
N ARG A 562 -26.54 15.13 -23.85
CA ARG A 562 -27.36 14.42 -22.87
C ARG A 562 -26.63 13.17 -22.40
N ILE A 563 -26.86 12.80 -21.15
CA ILE A 563 -26.36 11.55 -20.56
C ILE A 563 -26.89 10.37 -21.40
N PRO A 564 -26.02 9.55 -22.00
CA PRO A 564 -26.45 8.49 -22.92
C PRO A 564 -26.79 7.19 -22.19
N PHE A 565 -26.55 7.09 -20.88
CA PHE A 565 -26.74 5.86 -20.11
C PHE A 565 -27.60 6.05 -18.87
N GLU A 566 -28.41 5.04 -18.56
CA GLU A 566 -28.75 4.72 -17.18
C GLU A 566 -27.64 3.83 -16.60
N VAL A 567 -27.27 4.03 -15.34
CA VAL A 567 -26.17 3.32 -14.69
C VAL A 567 -26.66 2.68 -13.40
N TRP A 568 -26.27 1.42 -13.16
CA TRP A 568 -26.53 0.70 -11.92
C TRP A 568 -25.24 0.11 -11.37
N ILE A 569 -25.16 0.02 -10.05
CA ILE A 569 -24.17 -0.79 -9.35
C ILE A 569 -24.87 -1.98 -8.70
N VAL A 570 -24.19 -3.13 -8.68
CA VAL A 570 -24.71 -4.39 -8.14
C VAL A 570 -23.70 -4.97 -7.16
N ASP A 571 -24.12 -5.23 -5.93
CA ASP A 571 -23.27 -5.84 -4.90
C ASP A 571 -23.25 -7.38 -4.97
N GLY A 572 -22.46 -8.01 -4.10
CA GLY A 572 -22.35 -9.47 -3.98
C GLY A 572 -23.62 -10.18 -3.51
N ALA A 573 -24.62 -9.46 -3.03
CA ALA A 573 -25.94 -10.00 -2.69
C ALA A 573 -26.95 -9.81 -3.83
N ASP A 574 -26.48 -9.47 -5.04
CA ASP A 574 -27.27 -9.13 -6.23
C ASP A 574 -28.26 -7.97 -6.00
N ARG A 575 -28.01 -7.10 -5.01
CA ARG A 575 -28.79 -5.87 -4.83
C ARG A 575 -28.32 -4.85 -5.86
N ALA A 576 -29.25 -4.32 -6.64
CA ALA A 576 -28.96 -3.33 -7.67
C ALA A 576 -29.58 -1.99 -7.32
N ILE A 577 -28.80 -0.91 -7.48
CA ILE A 577 -29.29 0.46 -7.33
C ILE A 577 -28.91 1.27 -8.56
N GLN A 578 -29.88 2.03 -9.07
CA GLN A 578 -29.64 2.99 -10.15
C GLN A 578 -28.94 4.21 -9.56
N LEU A 579 -27.88 4.66 -10.21
CA LEU A 579 -27.18 5.87 -9.82
C LEU A 579 -27.86 7.10 -10.42
N ASP A 580 -28.04 8.11 -9.60
CA ASP A 580 -28.50 9.41 -10.06
C ASP A 580 -27.34 10.18 -10.70
N ALA A 581 -27.48 10.44 -12.00
CA ALA A 581 -26.50 11.20 -12.74
C ALA A 581 -26.55 12.67 -12.33
N LEU A 582 -25.38 13.26 -12.11
CA LEU A 582 -25.26 14.69 -11.84
C LEU A 582 -25.42 15.50 -13.14
N PRO A 583 -25.92 16.75 -13.08
CA PRO A 583 -26.01 17.60 -14.26
C PRO A 583 -24.64 17.78 -14.93
N VAL A 584 -24.58 17.54 -16.24
CA VAL A 584 -23.35 17.74 -17.02
C VAL A 584 -23.02 19.22 -17.08
N GLN A 585 -21.85 19.60 -16.58
CA GLN A 585 -21.38 20.97 -16.64
C GLN A 585 -20.55 21.21 -17.92
N PRO A 586 -20.61 22.41 -18.54
CA PRO A 586 -19.82 22.73 -19.73
C PRO A 586 -18.30 22.58 -19.53
N ALA A 587 -17.80 22.76 -18.30
CA ALA A 587 -16.39 22.61 -17.94
C ALA A 587 -15.89 21.15 -18.03
N LEU A 588 -16.80 20.17 -18.10
CA LEU A 588 -16.50 18.74 -18.17
C LEU A 588 -16.41 18.22 -19.61
N ARG A 589 -16.22 19.13 -20.59
CA ARG A 589 -16.08 18.81 -22.00
C ARG A 589 -14.68 19.10 -22.50
N ALA A 590 -14.10 18.13 -23.20
CA ALA A 590 -12.78 18.24 -23.81
C ALA A 590 -12.84 17.69 -25.24
N GLY A 591 -13.00 18.60 -26.21
CA GLY A 591 -13.22 18.21 -27.60
C GLY A 591 -14.56 17.49 -27.77
N GLU A 592 -14.52 16.23 -28.22
CA GLU A 592 -15.69 15.37 -28.41
C GLU A 592 -16.01 14.45 -27.21
N TRP A 593 -15.18 14.50 -26.17
CA TRP A 593 -15.36 13.74 -24.94
C TRP A 593 -16.09 14.57 -23.88
N GLU A 594 -17.08 13.95 -23.25
CA GLU A 594 -17.80 14.50 -22.11
C GLU A 594 -17.61 13.59 -20.89
N LEU A 595 -17.27 14.18 -19.72
CA LEU A 595 -17.22 13.46 -18.45
C LEU A 595 -18.61 13.44 -17.81
N PHE A 596 -19.12 12.22 -17.60
CA PHE A 596 -20.34 11.96 -16.85
C PHE A 596 -19.99 11.48 -15.45
N VAL A 597 -20.74 11.96 -14.45
CA VAL A 597 -20.47 11.68 -13.04
C VAL A 597 -21.76 11.27 -12.34
N TRP A 598 -21.64 10.29 -11.46
CA TRP A 598 -22.71 9.79 -10.61
C TRP A 598 -22.30 9.86 -9.16
N LYS A 599 -23.22 10.27 -8.29
CA LYS A 599 -23.01 10.17 -6.85
C LYS A 599 -23.19 8.71 -6.42
N LEU A 600 -22.23 8.20 -5.64
CA LEU A 600 -22.37 6.88 -5.03
C LEU A 600 -23.37 6.95 -3.86
N PRO A 601 -24.24 5.95 -3.70
CA PRO A 601 -25.30 5.96 -2.71
C PRO A 601 -24.74 5.75 -1.29
N ALA A 602 -25.58 5.99 -0.28
CA ALA A 602 -25.20 5.66 1.09
C ALA A 602 -25.08 4.12 1.29
N PRO A 603 -24.19 3.64 2.17
CA PRO A 603 -23.88 2.21 2.34
C PRO A 603 -25.06 1.31 2.77
N ASP A 604 -26.16 1.88 3.23
CA ASP A 604 -27.36 1.17 3.69
C ASP A 604 -28.24 0.64 2.55
N THR A 605 -28.03 1.13 1.32
CA THR A 605 -28.84 0.73 0.15
C THR A 605 -28.22 -0.41 -0.67
N VAL A 606 -26.89 -0.43 -0.75
CA VAL A 606 -26.08 -1.40 -1.49
C VAL A 606 -24.74 -1.54 -0.76
N ASN A 607 -24.18 -2.74 -0.71
CA ASN A 607 -22.88 -2.92 -0.07
C ASN A 607 -21.76 -2.41 -0.99
N LEU A 608 -21.34 -1.16 -0.79
CA LEU A 608 -20.24 -0.55 -1.54
C LEU A 608 -18.89 -1.23 -1.30
N GLU A 609 -18.71 -2.03 -0.24
CA GLU A 609 -17.47 -2.78 -0.02
C GLU A 609 -17.36 -4.01 -0.93
N ASP A 610 -18.43 -4.40 -1.62
CA ASP A 610 -18.48 -5.62 -2.43
C ASP A 610 -19.22 -5.46 -3.77
N ILE A 611 -18.86 -4.43 -4.54
CA ILE A 611 -19.41 -4.22 -5.88
C ILE A 611 -18.91 -5.29 -6.84
N ARG A 612 -19.85 -5.99 -7.49
CA ARG A 612 -19.57 -7.07 -8.45
C ARG A 612 -19.77 -6.65 -9.89
N LYS A 613 -20.68 -5.70 -10.13
CA LYS A 613 -21.02 -5.25 -11.49
C LYS A 613 -21.35 -3.77 -11.48
N VAL A 614 -20.88 -3.07 -12.51
CA VAL A 614 -21.41 -1.78 -12.94
C VAL A 614 -22.10 -2.01 -14.28
N VAL A 615 -23.37 -1.60 -14.39
CA VAL A 615 -24.21 -1.86 -15.55
C VAL A 615 -24.56 -0.53 -16.21
N PHE A 616 -24.33 -0.42 -17.51
CA PHE A 616 -24.67 0.72 -18.34
C PHE A 616 -25.77 0.31 -19.34
N ALA A 617 -26.90 1.01 -19.35
CA ALA A 617 -27.96 0.83 -20.34
C ALA A 617 -28.10 2.08 -21.23
N PRO A 618 -27.83 1.97 -22.54
CA PRO A 618 -28.00 3.08 -23.46
C PRO A 618 -29.47 3.56 -23.52
N LEU A 619 -29.67 4.88 -23.43
CA LEU A 619 -30.98 5.52 -23.49
C LEU A 619 -31.49 5.69 -24.93
N THR A 620 -30.58 5.88 -25.90
CA THR A 620 -30.86 6.13 -27.32
C THR A 620 -29.86 5.40 -28.21
N SER A 621 -30.19 5.27 -29.50
CA SER A 621 -29.19 4.90 -30.51
C SER A 621 -28.28 6.09 -30.79
N PRO A 622 -26.94 5.95 -30.74
CA PRO A 622 -26.02 7.03 -31.09
C PRO A 622 -26.17 7.44 -32.55
N ALA A 623 -26.04 8.74 -32.84
CA ALA A 623 -26.19 9.29 -34.19
C ALA A 623 -25.21 8.70 -35.22
N ARG A 624 -24.04 8.22 -34.75
CA ARG A 624 -22.98 7.58 -35.55
C ARG A 624 -22.94 6.05 -35.42
N GLY A 625 -23.92 5.43 -34.74
CA GLY A 625 -24.00 3.98 -34.57
C GLY A 625 -23.10 3.37 -33.49
N GLU A 626 -22.14 4.11 -32.94
CA GLU A 626 -21.28 3.68 -31.83
C GLU A 626 -21.14 4.78 -30.76
N LEU A 627 -20.95 4.35 -29.51
CA LEU A 627 -20.52 5.17 -28.37
C LEU A 627 -19.13 4.71 -27.97
N PHE A 628 -18.29 5.63 -27.52
CA PHE A 628 -16.96 5.32 -27.02
C PHE A 628 -16.89 5.66 -25.54
N VAL A 629 -16.35 4.75 -24.75
CA VAL A 629 -16.27 4.83 -23.29
C VAL A 629 -14.81 4.72 -22.93
N ASP A 630 -14.36 5.64 -22.09
CA ASP A 630 -12.98 5.71 -21.65
C ASP A 630 -12.91 6.11 -20.16
N HIS A 631 -11.87 5.66 -19.45
CA HIS A 631 -11.54 6.06 -18.08
C HIS A 631 -12.74 6.08 -17.13
N ILE A 632 -13.02 4.95 -16.48
CA ILE A 632 -13.98 4.84 -15.37
C ILE A 632 -13.22 4.86 -14.06
N PHE A 633 -13.53 5.87 -13.26
CA PHE A 633 -12.80 6.14 -12.02
C PHE A 633 -13.74 6.45 -10.88
N LEU A 634 -13.21 6.34 -9.67
CA LEU A 634 -13.85 6.61 -8.41
C LEU A 634 -13.06 7.69 -7.69
N GLY A 635 -13.75 8.63 -7.05
CA GLY A 635 -13.08 9.64 -6.25
C GLY A 635 -13.96 10.25 -5.18
N ASP A 636 -13.34 11.13 -4.40
CA ASP A 636 -13.90 11.67 -3.17
C ASP A 636 -14.37 13.12 -3.38
N ASP A 637 -13.60 13.92 -4.11
CA ASP A 637 -13.93 15.31 -4.46
C ASP A 637 -14.53 15.39 -5.86
N ALA A 638 -15.72 15.99 -5.98
CA ALA A 638 -16.37 16.12 -7.28
C ALA A 638 -15.43 16.82 -8.28
N PRO A 639 -15.42 16.43 -9.58
CA PRO A 639 -14.47 16.99 -10.54
C PRO A 639 -14.53 18.52 -10.56
N PRO A 640 -13.40 19.21 -10.79
CA PRO A 640 -13.35 20.66 -10.78
C PRO A 640 -14.46 21.28 -11.62
N GLY A 641 -15.28 22.12 -10.97
CA GLY A 641 -16.44 22.76 -11.58
C GLY A 641 -17.79 22.23 -11.12
N MET A 642 -17.87 21.13 -10.36
CA MET A 642 -19.12 20.70 -9.71
C MET A 642 -19.53 21.52 -8.50
#